data_AF-A0A366R7Z5-F1
#
_entry.id   AF-A0A366R7Z5-F1
#
_cell.length_a   1.000
_cell.length_b   1.000
_cell.length_c   1.000
_cell.angle_alpha   90.00
_cell.angle_beta   90.00
_cell.angle_gamma   90.00
#
_symmetry.space_group_name_H-M   'P 1'
#
loop_
_entity.id
_entity.type
_entity.pdbx_description
1 polymer ?
#
loop_
_entity_poly.entity_id
_entity_poly.type
_entity_poly.pdbx_seq_one_letter_code
_entity_poly.pdbx_strand_id
1 'polypeptide(L)'
;MEQVDVTVIGGGPTGLFVALLLQQLNVSVRVLDAKPSTLELGRADALNARTQQYFEVAGILDELLPHGLKCNTSSTFKEGDFKSRQNAWWVGIEHALHKNFLMIGQPEVERVMRQRLGGKVSYNEHVTSVVEEDGSVKVTTSSGRTVRSMYVVGADGARSFVRKSLGISFTGTKPEMTWAVLDTFLDTDFPVCPEIITFELDGESRVAWIPRERGMSRFYVLLKGEVTRQLAEESIKKHLAPYRVGFTKTEWFSTFTVKERIASNFISKDGYGRIILAGDAAHVHSVNGGQGLNTGVSDAFALAWRLSSLVTSSGITARAKQDILSSYDIERRGTAAQVIGVAAALVRDTVHTAKKYVSTIERNAGYITGMGVNYNEFVTPLVQGVEQGIWKPGYRCPDMTLHTDAGEATRLYANVSYGHFFVLSIGKRISADLVPSVVYNILPHDTVNQAVDWDFTADWLTAGDSLVVVVRPDMYVGNSSPAHNKVDKLVSSCDFTVINRLSVMQDPKGAVSIGNNRPSVHDGPSDGGLLAWLQVAGSFCLYFCTWGVIGSFGSFQAIYERDELTVHTPFQISVIGSLQTFIMVFSGFIVGPIYDSGYFRHLLGVGSVFIVVGTVLQSISTTYWQYLLTQGLMIGIGTGCLSILSVAIPSLWFTKRLPLANGLAACGSGLGGVVLPIMIRELSIQTTLQWATRAMALILLVLLLFSNVVLRPRGSGTSRRPFVDQTAFTDWPYLTFVVGCSSVFLGMYTPFVYVQSYALEHDIVSPDLALYLLAILNSSSIFGRIVPAFLAQYLGPMNTIIGATAGLAITSFSLIVATTAPRLLATVIVQGFINGSFFAMQPTIFVRLTVDPRRIGTRFGMAFSVMSFALLFGPPVGGALRKSLGYAAAWIWAGSTILTGVQVAGIAPCKKLYLDNMISSIVPFKKAVSVAQLTDDSWSGNLIQDYCVGAVPNGGYVASVMYQAVESHVRNLGLKQDIISAQLQYVNRTQIGQAKIAIETIKSGRATSTFHAVLLHGTRKCVLGYFVCLAPTPGGLTLATGWQLLPPVPPIDFERAVKGGDPSWSSKAGRIQIDHLASLGFVRAVEGVFESYYRRQPGRKGLEDAWIRLSSGERLSNATLPLVADAKPYVVEGWRPLPGESSEAVPFSRNDPFWYPTLVMNLDIKKLLPKEGVEWLFIRTEARKIDQGRLDLQVSILNMEGDLVAVASHVNLVLSASRNLGNKKAKATKGKL
;
A
#
# COMPACT_ATOMS: atom_id res chain seq x y z
N MET A 1 5.54 48.10 -11.36
CA MET A 1 5.21 46.72 -10.95
C MET A 1 4.26 46.18 -11.99
N GLU A 2 4.63 45.10 -12.67
CA GLU A 2 3.81 44.51 -13.74
C GLU A 2 2.68 43.68 -13.12
N GLN A 3 1.49 43.68 -13.71
CA GLN A 3 0.37 42.82 -13.30
C GLN A 3 -0.08 41.96 -14.48
N VAL A 4 -0.20 40.66 -14.25
CA VAL A 4 -0.72 39.65 -15.19
C VAL A 4 -1.50 38.60 -14.40
N ASP A 5 -2.30 37.75 -15.03
CA ASP A 5 -3.06 36.72 -14.32
C ASP A 5 -2.15 35.55 -13.87
N VAL A 6 -1.20 35.17 -14.72
CA VAL A 6 -0.26 34.06 -14.47
C VAL A 6 1.17 34.47 -14.82
N THR A 7 2.11 34.20 -13.90
CA THR A 7 3.55 34.28 -14.19
C THR A 7 4.11 32.86 -14.36
N VAL A 8 4.74 32.57 -15.50
CA VAL A 8 5.43 31.30 -15.75
C VAL A 8 6.93 31.51 -15.57
N ILE A 9 7.56 30.68 -14.75
CA ILE A 9 8.98 30.74 -14.44
C ILE A 9 9.65 29.55 -15.14
N GLY A 10 10.47 29.82 -16.16
CA GLY A 10 11.08 28.86 -17.07
C GLY A 10 10.46 28.89 -18.46
N GLY A 11 11.24 29.29 -19.47
CA GLY A 11 10.89 29.33 -20.90
C GLY A 11 11.37 28.10 -21.67
N GLY A 12 11.35 26.92 -21.04
CA GLY A 12 11.45 25.62 -21.74
C GLY A 12 10.10 25.18 -22.33
N PRO A 13 10.01 24.01 -22.99
CA PRO A 13 8.83 23.61 -23.77
C PRO A 13 7.56 23.55 -22.91
N THR A 14 7.65 23.05 -21.68
CA THR A 14 6.53 23.04 -20.72
C THR A 14 5.99 24.45 -20.43
N GLY A 15 6.88 25.39 -20.09
CA GLY A 15 6.48 26.74 -19.70
C GLY A 15 6.00 27.59 -20.86
N LEU A 16 6.65 27.47 -22.02
CA LEU A 16 6.19 28.09 -23.27
C LEU A 16 4.82 27.53 -23.68
N PHE A 17 4.57 26.23 -23.54
CA PHE A 17 3.28 25.65 -23.89
C PHE A 17 2.17 26.06 -22.91
N VAL A 18 2.44 26.09 -21.59
CA VAL A 18 1.49 26.68 -20.60
C VAL A 18 1.12 28.11 -21.01
N ALA A 19 2.12 28.95 -21.31
CA ALA A 19 1.87 30.34 -21.68
C ALA A 19 1.11 30.48 -23.01
N LEU A 20 1.41 29.65 -24.00
CA LEU A 20 0.71 29.67 -25.30
C LEU A 20 -0.77 29.30 -25.13
N LEU A 21 -1.05 28.23 -24.40
CA LEU A 21 -2.41 27.79 -24.10
C LEU A 21 -3.17 28.84 -23.29
N LEU A 22 -2.55 29.44 -22.26
CA LEU A 22 -3.17 30.52 -21.48
C LEU A 22 -3.46 31.76 -22.34
N GLN A 23 -2.56 32.12 -23.27
CA GLN A 23 -2.80 33.18 -24.25
C GLN A 23 -4.00 32.86 -25.16
N GLN A 24 -4.14 31.61 -25.62
CA GLN A 24 -5.31 31.19 -26.42
C GLN A 24 -6.63 31.28 -25.65
N LEU A 25 -6.58 31.16 -24.31
CA LEU A 25 -7.74 31.31 -23.42
C LEU A 25 -7.92 32.73 -22.86
N ASN A 26 -7.30 33.74 -23.49
CA ASN A 26 -7.37 35.14 -23.11
C ASN A 26 -6.87 35.46 -21.68
N VAL A 27 -6.05 34.58 -21.08
CA VAL A 27 -5.42 34.80 -19.79
C VAL A 27 -4.11 35.58 -19.98
N SER A 28 -3.93 36.69 -19.26
CA SER A 28 -2.71 37.48 -19.36
C SER A 28 -1.53 36.75 -18.70
N VAL A 29 -0.42 36.63 -19.43
CA VAL A 29 0.72 35.78 -19.02
C VAL A 29 2.07 36.44 -19.31
N ARG A 30 3.00 36.28 -18.35
CA ARG A 30 4.42 36.66 -18.47
C ARG A 30 5.29 35.42 -18.28
N VAL A 31 6.24 35.17 -19.18
CA VAL A 31 7.25 34.11 -19.05
C VAL A 31 8.60 34.73 -18.70
N LEU A 32 9.22 34.25 -17.62
CA LEU A 32 10.55 34.68 -17.16
C LEU A 32 11.51 33.48 -17.24
N ASP A 33 12.58 33.58 -18.02
CA ASP A 33 13.66 32.57 -18.07
C ASP A 33 15.01 33.18 -17.65
N ALA A 34 15.74 32.42 -16.85
CA ALA A 34 17.09 32.72 -16.40
C ALA A 34 18.15 32.58 -17.51
N LYS A 35 17.88 31.80 -18.57
CA LYS A 35 18.80 31.67 -19.72
C LYS A 35 18.91 32.99 -20.49
N PRO A 36 20.02 33.24 -21.19
CA PRO A 36 20.15 34.40 -22.07
C PRO A 36 19.33 34.31 -23.36
N SER A 37 19.01 33.09 -23.81
CA SER A 37 18.31 32.80 -25.06
C SER A 37 17.67 31.40 -25.04
N THR A 38 16.96 31.04 -26.13
CA THR A 38 16.54 29.65 -26.41
C THR A 38 17.75 28.71 -26.53
N LEU A 39 17.52 27.40 -26.36
CA LEU A 39 18.56 26.42 -26.65
C LEU A 39 18.86 26.38 -28.15
N GLU A 40 20.13 26.43 -28.54
CA GLU A 40 20.56 26.21 -29.94
C GLU A 40 20.51 24.72 -30.30
N LEU A 41 20.82 23.84 -29.33
CA LEU A 41 20.87 22.39 -29.50
C LEU A 41 20.01 21.69 -28.43
N GLY A 42 19.21 20.71 -28.87
CA GLY A 42 18.10 20.14 -28.11
C GLY A 42 18.48 19.00 -27.18
N ARG A 43 17.81 18.93 -26.02
CA ARG A 43 17.92 17.78 -25.10
C ARG A 43 16.92 16.70 -25.46
N ALA A 44 15.66 17.06 -25.70
CA ALA A 44 14.64 16.16 -26.24
C ALA A 44 14.64 16.15 -27.79
N ASP A 45 14.16 15.04 -28.34
CA ASP A 45 14.34 14.61 -29.74
C ASP A 45 13.10 13.97 -30.39
N ALA A 46 12.06 13.60 -29.63
CA ALA A 46 10.91 12.85 -30.14
C ALA A 46 9.57 13.32 -29.53
N LEU A 47 8.57 13.57 -30.37
CA LEU A 47 7.18 13.80 -29.98
C LEU A 47 6.36 12.54 -30.17
N ASN A 48 5.72 12.03 -29.10
CA ASN A 48 4.89 10.84 -29.14
C ASN A 48 3.50 11.13 -29.74
N ALA A 49 2.77 10.08 -30.11
CA ALA A 49 1.46 10.19 -30.75
C ALA A 49 0.47 11.06 -29.96
N ARG A 50 0.45 10.95 -28.62
CA ARG A 50 -0.43 11.78 -27.78
C ARG A 50 0.00 13.24 -27.73
N THR A 51 1.30 13.52 -27.77
CA THR A 51 1.83 14.88 -27.82
C THR A 51 1.57 15.56 -29.16
N GLN A 52 1.61 14.79 -30.26
CA GLN A 52 1.14 15.29 -31.55
C GLN A 52 -0.34 15.69 -31.48
N GLN A 53 -1.23 14.89 -30.88
CA GLN A 53 -2.64 15.29 -30.66
C GLN A 53 -2.80 16.56 -29.80
N TYR A 54 -1.97 16.76 -28.76
CA TYR A 54 -2.01 18.00 -27.96
C TYR A 54 -1.58 19.24 -28.78
N PHE A 55 -0.58 19.08 -29.64
CA PHE A 55 -0.10 20.16 -30.52
C PHE A 55 -1.03 20.42 -31.70
N GLU A 56 -1.78 19.42 -32.15
CA GLU A 56 -2.85 19.53 -33.14
C GLU A 56 -4.01 20.38 -32.60
N VAL A 57 -4.56 20.02 -31.43
CA VAL A 57 -5.65 20.76 -30.77
C VAL A 57 -5.23 22.16 -30.29
N ALA A 58 -3.93 22.37 -30.03
CA ALA A 58 -3.35 23.70 -29.79
C ALA A 58 -3.01 24.48 -31.09
N GLY A 59 -3.21 23.87 -32.27
CA GLY A 59 -3.01 24.48 -33.58
C GLY A 59 -1.56 24.79 -33.94
N ILE A 60 -0.58 24.06 -33.41
CA ILE A 60 0.87 24.23 -33.71
C ILE A 60 1.53 23.03 -34.41
N LEU A 61 0.86 21.88 -34.53
CA LEU A 61 1.47 20.68 -35.11
C LEU A 61 1.88 20.85 -36.58
N ASP A 62 1.06 21.54 -37.38
CA ASP A 62 1.31 21.71 -38.82
C ASP A 62 2.56 22.54 -39.12
N GLU A 63 2.95 23.47 -38.22
CA GLU A 63 4.23 24.17 -38.31
C GLU A 63 5.43 23.26 -37.99
N LEU A 64 5.24 22.20 -37.20
CA LEU A 64 6.30 21.30 -36.75
C LEU A 64 6.51 20.10 -37.69
N LEU A 65 5.44 19.61 -38.33
CA LEU A 65 5.47 18.44 -39.21
C LEU A 65 6.51 18.52 -40.36
N PRO A 66 6.70 19.67 -41.06
CA PRO A 66 7.71 19.80 -42.12
C PRO A 66 9.15 19.76 -41.64
N HIS A 67 9.40 20.03 -40.35
CA HIS A 67 10.74 20.12 -39.77
C HIS A 67 11.17 18.84 -39.01
N GLY A 68 10.25 17.90 -38.81
CA GLY A 68 10.49 16.62 -38.13
C GLY A 68 10.51 15.41 -39.06
N LEU A 69 11.17 14.33 -38.62
CA LEU A 69 11.23 13.04 -39.30
C LEU A 69 10.24 12.05 -38.66
N LYS A 70 9.28 11.52 -39.43
CA LYS A 70 8.33 10.50 -38.92
C LYS A 70 9.02 9.15 -38.77
N CYS A 71 8.93 8.55 -37.59
CA CYS A 71 9.52 7.26 -37.24
C CYS A 71 8.47 6.36 -36.58
N ASN A 72 8.16 5.21 -37.18
CA ASN A 72 7.11 4.27 -36.74
C ASN A 72 7.58 2.81 -36.70
N THR A 73 8.89 2.57 -36.70
CA THR A 73 9.50 1.24 -36.73
C THR A 73 10.63 1.16 -35.69
N SER A 74 10.73 0.02 -35.02
CA SER A 74 11.78 -0.32 -34.04
C SER A 74 12.47 -1.61 -34.45
N SER A 75 13.79 -1.61 -34.37
CA SER A 75 14.63 -2.65 -34.95
C SER A 75 15.73 -3.09 -33.99
N THR A 76 16.12 -4.36 -34.09
CA THR A 76 17.21 -4.97 -33.31
C THR A 76 18.32 -5.38 -34.25
N PHE A 77 19.53 -4.89 -34.01
CA PHE A 77 20.74 -5.26 -34.74
C PHE A 77 21.68 -6.05 -33.83
N LYS A 78 22.27 -7.13 -34.36
CA LYS A 78 23.20 -8.01 -33.63
C LYS A 78 24.04 -8.83 -34.62
N GLU A 79 25.30 -9.13 -34.30
CA GLU A 79 26.14 -10.05 -35.08
C GLU A 79 26.18 -9.70 -36.58
N GLY A 80 26.25 -8.40 -36.90
CA GLY A 80 26.31 -7.89 -38.27
C GLY A 80 24.97 -7.79 -39.03
N ASP A 81 23.84 -8.12 -38.42
CA ASP A 81 22.56 -8.28 -39.12
C ASP A 81 21.32 -7.89 -38.29
N PHE A 82 20.20 -7.59 -38.98
CA PHE A 82 18.93 -7.19 -38.37
C PHE A 82 18.13 -8.42 -37.91
N LYS A 83 18.10 -8.67 -36.60
CA LYS A 83 17.38 -9.81 -36.01
C LYS A 83 15.88 -9.59 -35.85
N SER A 84 15.43 -8.35 -35.87
CA SER A 84 14.00 -8.00 -35.93
C SER A 84 13.80 -6.58 -36.45
N ARG A 85 12.73 -6.35 -37.20
CA ARG A 85 12.15 -5.02 -37.45
C ARG A 85 10.65 -5.09 -37.18
N GLN A 86 10.08 -4.15 -36.44
CA GLN A 86 8.65 -4.17 -36.10
C GLN A 86 8.03 -2.78 -36.01
N ASN A 87 6.76 -2.69 -36.42
CA ASN A 87 5.91 -1.51 -36.31
C ASN A 87 4.57 -1.78 -35.58
N ALA A 88 4.35 -3.02 -35.11
CA ALA A 88 3.04 -3.52 -34.69
C ALA A 88 2.35 -2.65 -33.62
N TRP A 89 3.11 -2.17 -32.63
CA TRP A 89 2.59 -1.33 -31.54
C TRP A 89 2.37 0.14 -31.92
N TRP A 90 2.84 0.59 -33.09
CA TRP A 90 2.40 1.86 -33.70
C TRP A 90 1.14 1.66 -34.55
N VAL A 91 1.13 0.63 -35.40
CA VAL A 91 -0.03 0.33 -36.27
C VAL A 91 -1.30 0.06 -35.45
N GLY A 92 -1.16 -0.66 -34.34
CA GLY A 92 -2.22 -0.94 -33.36
C GLY A 92 -2.64 0.25 -32.46
N ILE A 93 -2.13 1.47 -32.69
CA ILE A 93 -2.70 2.66 -32.04
C ILE A 93 -4.05 2.97 -32.69
N GLU A 94 -5.13 2.87 -31.92
CA GLU A 94 -6.49 3.21 -32.37
C GLU A 94 -6.81 4.70 -32.15
N HIS A 95 -7.78 5.24 -32.89
CA HIS A 95 -8.32 6.60 -32.70
C HIS A 95 -7.26 7.71 -32.61
N ALA A 96 -6.34 7.74 -33.60
CA ALA A 96 -5.33 8.78 -33.77
C ALA A 96 -4.78 8.79 -35.21
N LEU A 97 -4.63 9.98 -35.79
CA LEU A 97 -4.00 10.16 -37.10
C LEU A 97 -2.50 9.84 -37.09
N HIS A 98 -1.75 10.45 -36.16
CA HIS A 98 -0.29 10.36 -36.14
C HIS A 98 0.24 9.17 -35.34
N LYS A 99 0.16 7.98 -35.94
CA LYS A 99 0.67 6.71 -35.39
C LYS A 99 2.20 6.57 -35.51
N ASN A 100 2.96 7.55 -35.02
CA ASN A 100 4.42 7.60 -35.13
C ASN A 100 5.04 8.38 -33.96
N PHE A 101 6.37 8.38 -33.87
CA PHE A 101 7.11 9.49 -33.28
C PHE A 101 7.46 10.51 -34.37
N LEU A 102 7.27 11.80 -34.08
CA LEU A 102 7.90 12.87 -34.86
C LEU A 102 9.25 13.18 -34.22
N MET A 103 10.34 12.77 -34.87
CA MET A 103 11.70 13.04 -34.44
C MET A 103 12.05 14.48 -34.83
N ILE A 104 12.20 15.34 -33.83
CA ILE A 104 12.38 16.79 -34.01
C ILE A 104 13.13 17.36 -32.81
N GLY A 105 14.09 18.26 -33.06
CA GLY A 105 14.84 18.93 -32.01
C GLY A 105 13.94 19.83 -31.16
N GLN A 106 14.10 19.74 -29.83
CA GLN A 106 13.46 20.65 -28.86
C GLN A 106 13.52 22.16 -29.23
N PRO A 107 14.63 22.72 -29.77
CA PRO A 107 14.69 24.13 -30.17
C PRO A 107 13.61 24.54 -31.17
N GLU A 108 13.19 23.64 -32.04
CA GLU A 108 12.20 23.90 -33.08
C GLU A 108 10.78 23.98 -32.49
N VAL A 109 10.51 23.13 -31.49
CA VAL A 109 9.28 23.19 -30.68
C VAL A 109 9.25 24.48 -29.85
N GLU A 110 10.38 24.86 -29.23
CA GLU A 110 10.51 26.14 -28.51
C GLU A 110 10.36 27.35 -29.47
N ARG A 111 10.85 27.27 -30.71
CA ARG A 111 10.78 28.33 -31.74
C ARG A 111 9.34 28.71 -32.07
N VAL A 112 8.51 27.73 -32.44
CA VAL A 112 7.10 27.95 -32.84
C VAL A 112 6.31 28.59 -31.68
N MET A 113 6.43 28.02 -30.46
CA MET A 113 5.73 28.56 -29.29
C MET A 113 6.20 30.00 -28.95
N ARG A 114 7.50 30.27 -29.03
CA ARG A 114 8.06 31.61 -28.78
C ARG A 114 7.61 32.64 -29.80
N GLN A 115 7.56 32.28 -31.09
CA GLN A 115 7.07 33.19 -32.13
C GLN A 115 5.61 33.60 -31.90
N ARG A 116 4.75 32.64 -31.53
CA ARG A 116 3.34 32.93 -31.18
C ARG A 116 3.16 33.71 -29.87
N LEU A 117 4.09 33.61 -28.92
CA LEU A 117 4.08 34.37 -27.65
C LEU A 117 4.63 35.80 -27.76
N GLY A 118 5.51 36.06 -28.73
CA GLY A 118 6.12 37.37 -28.95
C GLY A 118 6.80 37.94 -27.70
N GLY A 119 6.55 39.22 -27.41
CA GLY A 119 7.16 39.97 -26.28
C GLY A 119 6.75 39.54 -24.87
N LYS A 120 5.98 38.45 -24.72
CA LYS A 120 5.59 37.89 -23.41
C LYS A 120 6.70 37.06 -22.76
N VAL A 121 7.70 36.62 -23.52
CA VAL A 121 8.88 35.91 -23.00
C VAL A 121 10.01 36.90 -22.71
N SER A 122 10.57 36.83 -21.51
CA SER A 122 11.74 37.64 -21.10
C SER A 122 12.87 36.72 -20.62
N TYR A 123 14.00 36.79 -21.33
CA TYR A 123 15.25 36.08 -21.04
C TYR A 123 16.19 36.94 -20.17
N ASN A 124 17.21 36.34 -19.56
CA ASN A 124 18.09 36.94 -18.54
C ASN A 124 17.37 37.37 -17.24
N GLU A 125 16.16 36.87 -17.00
CA GLU A 125 15.34 37.22 -15.83
C GLU A 125 15.44 36.11 -14.78
N HIS A 126 16.55 36.08 -14.04
CA HIS A 126 16.69 35.13 -12.93
C HIS A 126 15.73 35.49 -11.80
N VAL A 127 14.71 34.66 -11.56
CA VAL A 127 13.82 34.83 -10.40
C VAL A 127 14.60 34.56 -9.11
N THR A 128 14.59 35.54 -8.21
CA THR A 128 15.29 35.52 -6.91
C THR A 128 14.32 35.39 -5.74
N SER A 129 13.03 35.68 -5.93
CA SER A 129 11.99 35.51 -4.92
C SER A 129 10.63 35.24 -5.54
N VAL A 130 9.86 34.35 -4.90
CA VAL A 130 8.43 34.11 -5.17
C VAL A 130 7.75 34.07 -3.81
N VAL A 131 6.83 35.00 -3.56
CA VAL A 131 6.11 35.13 -2.30
C VAL A 131 4.62 35.03 -2.58
N GLU A 132 3.95 34.09 -1.92
CA GLU A 132 2.51 33.93 -1.97
C GLU A 132 1.86 34.92 -0.98
N GLU A 133 0.98 35.79 -1.48
CA GLU A 133 0.29 36.85 -0.74
C GLU A 133 -1.22 36.56 -0.71
N ASP A 134 -2.00 37.26 0.11
CA ASP A 134 -3.46 37.13 0.00
C ASP A 134 -3.93 37.63 -1.37
N GLY A 135 -4.79 36.85 -2.02
CA GLY A 135 -5.28 37.09 -3.38
C GLY A 135 -4.27 36.95 -4.54
N SER A 136 -2.96 36.91 -4.31
CA SER A 136 -1.95 37.00 -5.39
C SER A 136 -0.58 36.39 -5.05
N VAL A 137 0.35 36.44 -5.99
CA VAL A 137 1.74 36.00 -5.85
C VAL A 137 2.65 37.09 -6.41
N LYS A 138 3.71 37.43 -5.68
CA LYS A 138 4.72 38.40 -6.07
C LYS A 138 6.01 37.70 -6.49
N VAL A 139 6.42 37.91 -7.73
CA VAL A 139 7.66 37.38 -8.31
C VAL A 139 8.65 38.52 -8.48
N THR A 140 9.89 38.34 -7.99
CA THR A 140 10.97 39.32 -8.11
C THR A 140 12.18 38.68 -8.80
N THR A 141 12.81 39.41 -9.73
CA THR A 141 13.99 38.96 -10.48
C THR A 141 15.27 39.68 -10.06
N SER A 142 16.42 39.18 -10.52
CA SER A 142 17.75 39.79 -10.34
C SER A 142 17.89 41.16 -11.00
N SER A 143 17.06 41.50 -11.99
CA SER A 143 17.03 42.82 -12.62
C SER A 143 16.29 43.87 -11.79
N GLY A 144 15.70 43.49 -10.65
CA GLY A 144 14.79 44.32 -9.84
C GLY A 144 13.36 44.33 -10.36
N ARG A 145 13.08 43.70 -11.52
CA ARG A 145 11.72 43.60 -12.06
C ARG A 145 10.83 42.81 -11.10
N THR A 146 9.66 43.37 -10.85
CA THR A 146 8.63 42.76 -9.99
C THR A 146 7.33 42.59 -10.78
N VAL A 147 6.84 41.35 -10.81
CA VAL A 147 5.57 40.95 -11.43
C VAL A 147 4.63 40.45 -10.33
N ARG A 148 3.36 40.85 -10.37
CA ARG A 148 2.30 40.32 -9.51
C ARG A 148 1.32 39.51 -10.37
N SER A 149 0.93 38.34 -9.90
CA SER A 149 -0.06 37.51 -10.59
C SER A 149 -0.98 36.73 -9.68
N MET A 150 -2.13 36.26 -10.17
CA MET A 150 -3.05 35.45 -9.36
C MET A 150 -2.47 34.06 -9.07
N TYR A 151 -1.73 33.51 -10.04
CA TYR A 151 -1.05 32.22 -9.97
C TYR A 151 0.37 32.30 -10.51
N VAL A 152 1.22 31.34 -10.12
CA VAL A 152 2.58 31.15 -10.64
C VAL A 152 2.80 29.70 -11.05
N VAL A 153 3.42 29.49 -12.21
CA VAL A 153 3.80 28.16 -12.70
C VAL A 153 5.32 28.03 -12.72
N GLY A 154 5.87 27.18 -11.84
CA GLY A 154 7.25 26.73 -11.87
C GLY A 154 7.46 25.66 -12.93
N ALA A 155 8.03 26.05 -14.06
CA ALA A 155 8.49 25.19 -15.17
C ALA A 155 10.02 25.29 -15.38
N ASP A 156 10.75 25.71 -14.34
CA ASP A 156 12.18 26.05 -14.30
C ASP A 156 13.11 24.82 -14.15
N GLY A 157 12.61 23.66 -14.55
CA GLY A 157 13.39 22.45 -14.80
C GLY A 157 13.90 21.70 -13.56
N ALA A 158 14.75 20.69 -13.79
CA ALA A 158 15.20 19.75 -12.76
C ALA A 158 15.84 20.38 -11.51
N ARG A 159 16.43 21.59 -11.65
CA ARG A 159 17.07 22.34 -10.56
C ARG A 159 16.19 23.42 -9.93
N SER A 160 14.90 23.47 -10.33
CA SER A 160 13.86 24.44 -9.95
C SER A 160 14.14 25.22 -8.68
N PHE A 161 14.19 26.55 -8.83
CA PHE A 161 14.12 27.51 -7.74
C PHE A 161 12.74 27.47 -7.10
N VAL A 162 11.66 27.52 -7.89
CA VAL A 162 10.28 27.58 -7.39
C VAL A 162 9.97 26.43 -6.43
N ARG A 163 10.31 25.19 -6.80
CA ARG A 163 10.14 24.00 -5.94
C ARG A 163 10.93 24.10 -4.62
N LYS A 164 12.15 24.64 -4.65
CA LYS A 164 12.99 24.80 -3.46
C LYS A 164 12.45 25.87 -2.52
N SER A 165 11.99 26.99 -3.07
CA SER A 165 11.41 28.10 -2.31
C SER A 165 10.13 27.69 -1.58
N LEU A 166 9.37 26.73 -2.14
CA LEU A 166 8.22 26.09 -1.50
C LEU A 166 8.58 24.98 -0.50
N GLY A 167 9.86 24.66 -0.27
CA GLY A 167 10.28 23.53 0.57
C GLY A 167 9.85 22.14 0.05
N ILE A 168 9.35 22.04 -1.18
CA ILE A 168 8.77 20.80 -1.72
C ILE A 168 9.88 19.77 -1.97
N SER A 169 9.78 18.64 -1.26
CA SER A 169 10.76 17.55 -1.36
C SER A 169 10.77 16.93 -2.76
N PHE A 170 11.96 16.61 -3.26
CA PHE A 170 12.17 16.05 -4.60
C PHE A 170 12.85 14.67 -4.49
N THR A 171 12.03 13.67 -4.15
CA THR A 171 12.49 12.34 -3.72
C THR A 171 12.57 11.35 -4.89
N GLY A 172 13.43 10.36 -4.77
CA GLY A 172 13.56 9.26 -5.72
C GLY A 172 14.98 8.73 -5.87
N THR A 173 15.23 7.87 -6.86
CA THR A 173 16.50 7.13 -7.00
C THR A 173 17.49 7.81 -7.98
N LYS A 174 18.77 7.56 -7.76
CA LYS A 174 19.85 7.89 -8.70
C LYS A 174 20.59 6.59 -9.04
N PRO A 175 20.22 5.88 -10.12
CA PRO A 175 21.01 4.77 -10.62
C PRO A 175 22.42 5.25 -10.97
N GLU A 176 23.44 4.42 -10.71
CA GLU A 176 24.83 4.68 -11.11
C GLU A 176 25.04 4.32 -12.60
N MET A 177 24.22 4.93 -13.46
CA MET A 177 24.25 4.77 -14.91
C MET A 177 24.38 6.15 -15.56
N THR A 178 25.45 6.34 -16.31
CA THR A 178 25.71 7.56 -17.08
C THR A 178 25.74 7.21 -18.56
N TRP A 179 24.85 7.83 -19.32
CA TRP A 179 24.77 7.70 -20.77
C TRP A 179 25.56 8.80 -21.45
N ALA A 180 26.31 8.47 -22.51
CA ALA A 180 26.72 9.44 -23.50
C ALA A 180 25.59 9.63 -24.51
N VAL A 181 25.35 10.89 -24.91
CA VAL A 181 24.42 11.26 -25.98
C VAL A 181 25.19 12.04 -27.02
N LEU A 182 25.13 11.59 -28.28
CA LEU A 182 25.82 12.18 -29.43
C LEU A 182 24.79 12.57 -30.48
N ASP A 183 24.82 13.81 -30.97
CA ASP A 183 24.16 14.21 -32.22
C ASP A 183 25.23 14.39 -33.30
N THR A 184 25.22 13.52 -34.31
CA THR A 184 26.33 13.41 -35.27
C THR A 184 25.87 13.01 -36.66
N PHE A 185 26.64 13.43 -37.67
CA PHE A 185 26.53 13.00 -39.06
C PHE A 185 27.56 11.92 -39.33
N LEU A 186 27.16 10.86 -40.03
CA LEU A 186 27.98 9.70 -40.33
C LEU A 186 28.29 9.59 -41.82
N ASP A 187 29.51 9.15 -42.14
CA ASP A 187 29.84 8.53 -43.42
C ASP A 187 29.87 7.01 -43.17
N THR A 188 28.86 6.30 -43.65
CA THR A 188 28.65 4.88 -43.34
C THR A 188 27.97 4.12 -44.48
N ASP A 189 28.29 2.83 -44.61
CA ASP A 189 27.57 1.87 -45.46
C ASP A 189 26.49 1.09 -44.69
N PHE A 190 26.29 1.37 -43.40
CA PHE A 190 25.16 0.87 -42.62
C PHE A 190 23.85 1.39 -43.23
N PRO A 191 22.81 0.56 -43.41
CA PRO A 191 21.56 0.99 -44.02
C PRO A 191 20.82 2.01 -43.13
N VAL A 192 20.90 3.29 -43.52
CA VAL A 192 20.23 4.40 -42.82
C VAL A 192 18.74 4.40 -43.16
N CYS A 193 17.91 4.18 -42.16
CA CYS A 193 16.44 4.19 -42.27
C CYS A 193 15.81 4.96 -41.09
N PRO A 194 14.57 5.47 -41.22
CA PRO A 194 13.85 6.15 -40.14
C PRO A 194 13.27 5.14 -39.12
N GLU A 195 14.14 4.32 -38.55
CA GLU A 195 13.85 3.28 -37.56
C GLU A 195 14.62 3.56 -36.27
N ILE A 196 14.02 3.31 -35.10
CA ILE A 196 14.76 3.28 -33.83
C ILE A 196 15.53 1.95 -33.77
N ILE A 197 16.86 1.99 -33.80
CA ILE A 197 17.67 0.76 -33.80
C ILE A 197 18.30 0.54 -32.43
N THR A 198 18.03 -0.61 -31.82
CA THR A 198 18.71 -1.10 -30.62
C THR A 198 19.79 -2.09 -31.03
N PHE A 199 21.02 -1.88 -30.56
CA PHE A 199 22.16 -2.72 -30.86
C PHE A 199 22.44 -3.66 -29.68
N GLU A 200 22.39 -4.98 -29.91
CA GLU A 200 22.82 -5.99 -28.95
C GLU A 200 24.27 -6.40 -29.25
N LEU A 201 25.14 -6.30 -28.25
CA LEU A 201 26.50 -6.80 -28.29
C LEU A 201 26.84 -7.48 -26.96
N ASP A 202 27.54 -8.60 -27.00
CA ASP A 202 27.92 -9.38 -25.81
C ASP A 202 26.73 -9.74 -24.88
N GLY A 203 25.51 -9.80 -25.45
CA GLY A 203 24.24 -10.08 -24.74
C GLY A 203 23.60 -8.87 -24.05
N GLU A 204 24.09 -7.65 -24.31
CA GLU A 204 23.66 -6.40 -23.68
C GLU A 204 23.22 -5.36 -24.74
N SER A 205 22.14 -4.62 -24.47
CA SER A 205 21.50 -3.67 -25.39
C SER A 205 21.90 -2.21 -25.09
N ARG A 206 23.20 -1.92 -25.15
CA ARG A 206 23.77 -0.67 -24.61
C ARG A 206 23.84 0.52 -25.56
N VAL A 207 23.62 0.31 -26.85
CA VAL A 207 23.61 1.39 -27.85
C VAL A 207 22.24 1.44 -28.52
N ALA A 208 21.68 2.64 -28.60
CA ALA A 208 20.46 2.92 -29.35
C ALA A 208 20.70 4.10 -30.31
N TRP A 209 20.30 3.93 -31.57
CA TRP A 209 20.30 4.96 -32.61
C TRP A 209 18.86 5.46 -32.79
N ILE A 210 18.69 6.77 -32.63
CA ILE A 210 17.48 7.52 -32.96
C ILE A 210 17.76 8.33 -34.23
N PRO A 211 17.01 8.12 -35.33
CA PRO A 211 17.16 8.90 -36.55
C PRO A 211 16.60 10.31 -36.31
N ARG A 212 17.25 11.34 -36.86
CA ARG A 212 16.90 12.74 -36.62
C ARG A 212 16.70 13.51 -37.93
N GLU A 213 16.09 14.68 -37.79
CA GLU A 213 15.95 15.66 -38.86
C GLU A 213 17.32 16.03 -39.50
N ARG A 214 17.29 16.57 -40.73
CA ARG A 214 18.48 16.93 -41.53
C ARG A 214 19.43 15.77 -41.88
N GLY A 215 19.03 14.51 -41.68
CA GLY A 215 19.92 13.35 -41.86
C GLY A 215 20.90 13.14 -40.70
N MET A 216 20.69 13.81 -39.58
CA MET A 216 21.47 13.65 -38.36
C MET A 216 21.15 12.31 -37.69
N SER A 217 22.11 11.76 -36.95
CA SER A 217 21.95 10.54 -36.16
C SER A 217 22.21 10.83 -34.69
N ARG A 218 21.25 10.49 -33.83
CA ARG A 218 21.43 10.56 -32.38
C ARG A 218 21.77 9.18 -31.83
N PHE A 219 22.86 9.08 -31.07
CA PHE A 219 23.20 7.86 -30.34
C PHE A 219 23.08 8.06 -28.84
N TYR A 220 22.43 7.10 -28.18
CA TYR A 220 22.49 6.89 -26.74
C TYR A 220 23.40 5.71 -26.46
N VAL A 221 24.51 5.93 -25.75
CA VAL A 221 25.54 4.92 -25.48
C VAL A 221 25.75 4.79 -23.97
N LEU A 222 25.49 3.60 -23.41
CA LEU A 222 25.84 3.29 -22.02
C LEU A 222 27.27 2.73 -21.96
N LEU A 223 28.20 3.50 -21.38
CA LEU A 223 29.59 3.09 -21.19
C LEU A 223 29.83 2.53 -19.77
N LYS A 224 30.86 1.70 -19.63
CA LYS A 224 31.38 1.21 -18.34
C LYS A 224 32.57 2.09 -17.93
N GLY A 225 32.50 2.72 -16.76
CA GLY A 225 33.59 3.57 -16.24
C GLY A 225 33.53 5.00 -16.77
N GLU A 226 34.62 5.48 -17.36
CA GLU A 226 34.72 6.83 -17.91
C GLU A 226 33.80 7.03 -19.14
N VAL A 227 33.27 8.24 -19.30
CA VAL A 227 32.30 8.56 -20.37
C VAL A 227 32.83 9.72 -21.20
N THR A 228 33.67 9.41 -22.18
CA THR A 228 34.22 10.37 -23.16
C THR A 228 33.55 10.23 -24.52
N ARG A 229 33.72 11.23 -25.38
CA ARG A 229 33.21 11.19 -26.76
C ARG A 229 33.88 10.08 -27.58
N GLN A 230 35.20 9.94 -27.44
CA GLN A 230 36.02 8.95 -28.14
C GLN A 230 35.56 7.52 -27.82
N LEU A 231 35.40 7.19 -26.53
CA LEU A 231 34.91 5.87 -26.10
C LEU A 231 33.48 5.58 -26.59
N ALA A 232 32.63 6.61 -26.73
CA ALA A 232 31.29 6.45 -27.28
C ALA A 232 31.32 6.20 -28.79
N GLU A 233 32.15 6.94 -29.54
CA GLU A 233 32.38 6.71 -30.98
C GLU A 233 32.97 5.32 -31.28
N GLU A 234 33.92 4.86 -30.46
CA GLU A 234 34.48 3.50 -30.52
C GLU A 234 33.44 2.42 -30.21
N SER A 235 32.61 2.64 -29.18
CA SER A 235 31.51 1.74 -28.83
C SER A 235 30.49 1.64 -29.99
N ILE A 236 30.12 2.77 -30.60
CA ILE A 236 29.24 2.79 -31.78
C ILE A 236 29.87 1.98 -32.93
N LYS A 237 31.14 2.22 -33.27
CA LYS A 237 31.87 1.43 -34.29
C LYS A 237 31.83 -0.07 -33.99
N LYS A 238 32.05 -0.49 -32.73
CA LYS A 238 32.00 -1.90 -32.32
C LYS A 238 30.59 -2.52 -32.47
N HIS A 239 29.54 -1.76 -32.13
CA HIS A 239 28.15 -2.24 -32.23
C HIS A 239 27.62 -2.27 -33.67
N LEU A 240 28.12 -1.40 -34.56
CA LEU A 240 27.74 -1.34 -35.98
C LEU A 240 28.60 -2.25 -36.87
N ALA A 241 29.58 -2.98 -36.34
CA ALA A 241 30.38 -3.92 -37.13
C ALA A 241 29.50 -4.97 -37.83
N PRO A 242 29.79 -5.36 -39.10
CA PRO A 242 31.01 -5.08 -39.86
C PRO A 242 30.99 -3.77 -40.68
N TYR A 243 29.96 -2.93 -40.57
CA TYR A 243 29.78 -1.73 -41.38
C TYR A 243 30.85 -0.66 -41.11
N ARG A 244 31.28 0.06 -42.16
CA ARG A 244 32.19 1.21 -42.08
C ARG A 244 31.47 2.37 -41.41
N VAL A 245 32.08 2.98 -40.39
CA VAL A 245 31.50 4.14 -39.67
C VAL A 245 32.56 5.24 -39.45
N GLY A 246 32.45 6.32 -40.22
CA GLY A 246 33.15 7.58 -40.02
C GLY A 246 32.24 8.64 -39.40
N PHE A 247 32.79 9.47 -38.51
CA PHE A 247 32.07 10.59 -37.87
C PHE A 247 32.45 11.91 -38.56
N THR A 248 31.62 12.36 -39.50
CA THR A 248 31.90 13.55 -40.34
C THR A 248 31.83 14.85 -39.54
N LYS A 249 30.82 14.97 -38.66
CA LYS A 249 30.60 16.12 -37.78
C LYS A 249 29.76 15.69 -36.59
N THR A 250 30.13 16.09 -35.38
CA THR A 250 29.30 15.94 -34.17
C THR A 250 28.88 17.34 -33.71
N GLU A 251 27.59 17.64 -33.75
CA GLU A 251 27.05 18.94 -33.34
C GLU A 251 26.90 19.03 -31.82
N TRP A 252 26.63 17.90 -31.15
CA TRP A 252 26.46 17.87 -29.69
C TRP A 252 26.97 16.58 -29.07
N PHE A 253 27.63 16.72 -27.92
CA PHE A 253 27.98 15.62 -27.01
C PHE A 253 27.59 16.03 -25.59
N SER A 254 26.96 15.12 -24.84
CA SER A 254 26.62 15.34 -23.44
C SER A 254 26.57 14.04 -22.65
N THR A 255 26.85 14.12 -21.35
CA THR A 255 26.69 13.00 -20.42
C THR A 255 25.43 13.19 -19.57
N PHE A 256 24.62 12.14 -19.47
CA PHE A 256 23.38 12.13 -18.68
C PHE A 256 23.43 11.01 -17.63
N THR A 257 23.56 11.38 -16.36
CA THR A 257 23.34 10.44 -15.24
C THR A 257 21.84 10.32 -14.97
N VAL A 258 21.34 9.08 -14.98
CA VAL A 258 19.93 8.78 -14.74
C VAL A 258 19.47 9.29 -13.37
N LYS A 259 18.34 9.98 -13.35
CA LYS A 259 17.66 10.46 -12.14
C LYS A 259 16.18 10.14 -12.27
N GLU A 260 15.64 9.49 -11.26
CA GLU A 260 14.22 9.16 -11.14
C GLU A 260 13.73 9.92 -9.92
N ARG A 261 13.02 11.04 -10.09
CA ARG A 261 12.59 11.92 -9.00
C ARG A 261 11.21 12.50 -9.24
N ILE A 262 10.45 12.68 -8.17
CA ILE A 262 9.15 13.33 -8.18
C ILE A 262 9.02 14.28 -7.00
N ALA A 263 8.35 15.41 -7.23
CA ALA A 263 7.97 16.34 -6.19
C ALA A 263 6.88 15.70 -5.32
N SER A 264 6.98 15.85 -4.00
CA SER A 264 5.97 15.29 -3.08
C SER A 264 4.58 15.86 -3.33
N ASN A 265 4.50 17.09 -3.85
CA ASN A 265 3.30 17.78 -4.31
C ASN A 265 3.63 18.69 -5.47
N PHE A 266 2.67 18.91 -6.38
CA PHE A 266 2.80 19.81 -7.52
C PHE A 266 2.20 21.20 -7.22
N ILE A 267 1.67 21.45 -6.02
CA ILE A 267 0.99 22.69 -5.62
C ILE A 267 1.51 23.12 -4.24
N SER A 268 1.61 24.42 -3.97
CA SER A 268 1.98 24.96 -2.66
C SER A 268 1.02 24.48 -1.56
N LYS A 269 1.58 24.06 -0.42
CA LYS A 269 0.83 23.50 0.73
C LYS A 269 0.73 24.45 1.91
N ASP A 270 1.79 25.19 2.17
CA ASP A 270 1.90 26.11 3.31
C ASP A 270 1.39 27.53 2.94
N GLY A 271 0.45 27.61 1.98
CA GLY A 271 -0.07 28.83 1.37
C GLY A 271 -1.47 28.63 0.76
N TYR A 272 -1.89 29.52 -0.13
CA TYR A 272 -3.23 29.53 -0.77
C TYR A 272 -3.34 28.63 -2.02
N GLY A 273 -2.33 27.80 -2.32
CA GLY A 273 -2.32 26.90 -3.48
C GLY A 273 -2.07 27.60 -4.83
N ARG A 274 -1.51 28.81 -4.83
CA ARG A 274 -1.33 29.65 -6.02
C ARG A 274 -0.05 29.38 -6.79
N ILE A 275 0.89 28.63 -6.24
CA ILE A 275 2.17 28.30 -6.89
C ILE A 275 2.17 26.81 -7.26
N ILE A 276 2.30 26.52 -8.55
CA ILE A 276 2.10 25.20 -9.14
C ILE A 276 3.35 24.79 -9.93
N LEU A 277 3.73 23.51 -9.90
CA LEU A 277 4.88 22.94 -10.62
C LEU A 277 4.42 22.14 -11.84
N ALA A 278 5.21 22.19 -12.93
CA ALA A 278 4.97 21.42 -14.15
C ALA A 278 6.28 20.91 -14.80
N GLY A 279 6.22 19.75 -15.47
CA GLY A 279 7.36 19.15 -16.18
C GLY A 279 8.56 18.86 -15.28
N ASP A 280 9.78 19.10 -15.78
CA ASP A 280 11.05 18.85 -15.07
C ASP A 280 11.17 19.51 -13.67
N ALA A 281 10.38 20.56 -13.39
CA ALA A 281 10.30 21.15 -12.06
C ALA A 281 9.50 20.27 -11.07
N ALA A 282 8.55 19.49 -11.56
CA ALA A 282 7.67 18.61 -10.80
C ALA A 282 8.16 17.14 -10.78
N HIS A 283 8.73 16.63 -11.88
CA HIS A 283 9.22 15.25 -11.99
C HIS A 283 10.37 15.15 -13.01
N VAL A 284 11.30 14.22 -12.78
CA VAL A 284 12.41 13.92 -13.69
C VAL A 284 12.56 12.40 -13.75
N HIS A 285 12.68 11.85 -14.95
CA HIS A 285 12.87 10.42 -15.17
C HIS A 285 14.02 10.18 -16.15
N SER A 286 14.26 8.92 -16.53
CA SER A 286 15.30 8.61 -17.51
C SER A 286 14.90 8.96 -18.95
N VAL A 287 15.91 9.09 -19.82
CA VAL A 287 15.76 9.37 -21.26
C VAL A 287 15.11 8.22 -22.05
N ASN A 288 15.29 6.96 -21.64
CA ASN A 288 14.77 5.80 -22.37
C ASN A 288 13.24 5.85 -22.49
N GLY A 289 12.74 5.72 -23.71
CA GLY A 289 11.32 5.87 -24.05
C GLY A 289 10.88 7.30 -24.39
N GLY A 290 11.78 8.29 -24.37
CA GLY A 290 11.51 9.65 -24.90
C GLY A 290 10.52 10.48 -24.08
N GLN A 291 10.25 10.12 -22.82
CA GLN A 291 9.05 10.61 -22.11
C GLN A 291 9.12 12.06 -21.61
N GLY A 292 10.28 12.73 -21.62
CA GLY A 292 10.52 13.94 -20.82
C GLY A 292 9.69 15.14 -21.26
N LEU A 293 9.98 15.63 -22.46
CA LEU A 293 9.23 16.72 -23.08
C LEU A 293 7.75 16.35 -23.22
N ASN A 294 7.43 15.12 -23.64
CA ASN A 294 6.06 14.65 -23.82
C ASN A 294 5.22 14.70 -22.52
N THR A 295 5.79 14.30 -21.38
CA THR A 295 5.09 14.37 -20.08
C THR A 295 4.94 15.81 -19.62
N GLY A 296 5.95 16.67 -19.82
CA GLY A 296 5.86 18.11 -19.53
C GLY A 296 4.82 18.84 -20.38
N VAL A 297 4.72 18.52 -21.68
CA VAL A 297 3.66 19.01 -22.57
C VAL A 297 2.28 18.55 -22.08
N SER A 298 2.16 17.29 -21.65
CA SER A 298 0.92 16.76 -21.11
C SER A 298 0.53 17.38 -19.75
N ASP A 299 1.49 17.83 -18.93
CA ASP A 299 1.21 18.61 -17.72
C ASP A 299 0.69 19.99 -18.09
N ALA A 300 1.34 20.67 -19.04
CA ALA A 300 0.95 21.99 -19.52
C ALA A 300 -0.48 21.99 -20.10
N PHE A 301 -0.82 20.99 -20.92
CA PHE A 301 -2.15 20.79 -21.49
C PHE A 301 -3.23 20.50 -20.43
N ALA A 302 -2.86 19.84 -19.32
CA ALA A 302 -3.76 19.62 -18.19
C ALA A 302 -3.88 20.84 -17.26
N LEU A 303 -2.84 21.69 -17.20
CA LEU A 303 -2.79 22.82 -16.27
C LEU A 303 -3.44 24.10 -16.79
N ALA A 304 -3.23 24.45 -18.06
CA ALA A 304 -3.60 25.77 -18.58
C ALA A 304 -5.11 26.03 -18.52
N TRP A 305 -5.95 25.08 -18.92
CA TRP A 305 -7.41 25.21 -18.80
C TRP A 305 -7.87 25.39 -17.36
N ARG A 306 -7.25 24.68 -16.40
CA ARG A 306 -7.59 24.78 -14.97
C ARG A 306 -7.25 26.16 -14.42
N LEU A 307 -6.07 26.68 -14.76
CA LEU A 307 -5.68 28.05 -14.41
C LEU A 307 -6.60 29.09 -15.05
N SER A 308 -6.96 28.91 -16.33
CA SER A 308 -7.95 29.77 -17.00
C SER A 308 -9.27 29.78 -16.25
N SER A 309 -9.86 28.61 -15.96
CA SER A 309 -11.08 28.50 -15.16
C SER A 309 -10.99 29.24 -13.81
N LEU A 310 -9.87 29.10 -13.09
CA LEU A 310 -9.68 29.72 -11.77
C LEU A 310 -9.53 31.25 -11.81
N VAL A 311 -9.01 31.78 -12.93
CA VAL A 311 -8.83 33.21 -13.19
C VAL A 311 -10.11 33.84 -13.73
N THR A 312 -10.72 33.26 -14.76
CA THR A 312 -11.77 33.93 -15.55
C THR A 312 -13.17 33.77 -14.97
N SER A 313 -13.49 32.72 -14.21
CA SER A 313 -14.88 32.46 -13.79
C SER A 313 -15.25 33.09 -12.45
N SER A 314 -15.98 34.20 -12.51
CA SER A 314 -16.56 34.90 -11.35
C SER A 314 -17.77 34.15 -10.77
N GLY A 315 -17.52 33.15 -9.93
CA GLY A 315 -18.60 32.44 -9.21
C GLY A 315 -18.27 31.06 -8.66
N ILE A 316 -17.15 30.44 -9.09
CA ILE A 316 -16.72 29.12 -8.61
C ILE A 316 -16.64 29.11 -7.08
N THR A 317 -17.26 28.11 -6.44
CA THR A 317 -17.17 27.91 -4.99
C THR A 317 -15.74 27.62 -4.56
N ALA A 318 -15.37 27.96 -3.31
CA ALA A 318 -14.07 27.60 -2.76
C ALA A 318 -13.77 26.09 -2.88
N ARG A 319 -14.80 25.24 -2.73
CA ARG A 319 -14.71 23.79 -2.95
C ARG A 319 -14.38 23.44 -4.40
N ALA A 320 -15.11 23.96 -5.38
CA ALA A 320 -14.83 23.67 -6.78
C ALA A 320 -13.46 24.21 -7.25
N LYS A 321 -12.98 25.35 -6.69
CA LYS A 321 -11.60 25.82 -6.91
C LYS A 321 -10.59 24.81 -6.37
N GLN A 322 -10.83 24.26 -5.17
CA GLN A 322 -10.00 23.22 -4.57
C GLN A 322 -10.05 21.88 -5.34
N ASP A 323 -11.21 21.49 -5.87
CA ASP A 323 -11.38 20.27 -6.66
C ASP A 323 -10.64 20.37 -8.02
N ILE A 324 -10.74 21.53 -8.69
CA ILE A 324 -9.99 21.83 -9.92
C ILE A 324 -8.47 21.76 -9.66
N LEU A 325 -7.98 22.44 -8.62
CA LEU A 325 -6.55 22.43 -8.27
C LEU A 325 -6.06 21.04 -7.84
N SER A 326 -6.73 20.39 -6.88
CA SER A 326 -6.31 19.09 -6.37
C SER A 326 -6.35 17.99 -7.43
N SER A 327 -7.27 18.04 -8.39
CA SER A 327 -7.27 17.11 -9.52
C SER A 327 -5.99 17.15 -10.34
N TYR A 328 -5.34 18.33 -10.49
CA TYR A 328 -4.06 18.44 -11.19
C TYR A 328 -2.94 17.69 -10.45
N ASP A 329 -2.79 17.89 -9.13
CA ASP A 329 -1.80 17.15 -8.34
C ASP A 329 -2.10 15.65 -8.33
N ILE A 330 -3.36 15.23 -8.19
CA ILE A 330 -3.75 13.82 -8.19
C ILE A 330 -3.43 13.15 -9.54
N GLU A 331 -3.95 13.70 -10.63
CA GLU A 331 -3.84 13.12 -11.97
C GLU A 331 -2.39 13.16 -12.48
N ARG A 332 -1.72 14.32 -12.40
CA ARG A 332 -0.39 14.51 -13.00
C ARG A 332 0.73 13.90 -12.17
N ARG A 333 0.66 13.94 -10.84
CA ARG A 333 1.65 13.25 -9.98
C ARG A 333 1.48 11.73 -10.03
N GLY A 334 0.24 11.25 -10.19
CA GLY A 334 -0.06 9.83 -10.45
C GLY A 334 0.54 9.35 -11.77
N THR A 335 0.23 10.04 -12.88
CA THR A 335 0.79 9.75 -14.20
C THR A 335 2.33 9.83 -14.21
N ALA A 336 2.92 10.89 -13.64
CA ALA A 336 4.37 11.03 -13.58
C ALA A 336 5.05 9.87 -12.82
N ALA A 337 4.44 9.36 -11.75
CA ALA A 337 4.95 8.20 -11.02
C ALA A 337 4.92 6.90 -11.86
N GLN A 338 3.85 6.68 -12.64
CA GLN A 338 3.77 5.56 -13.59
C GLN A 338 4.84 5.69 -14.69
N VAL A 339 5.00 6.88 -15.28
CA VAL A 339 6.01 7.18 -16.32
C VAL A 339 7.43 6.97 -15.81
N ILE A 340 7.75 7.44 -14.58
CA ILE A 340 9.02 7.16 -13.91
C ILE A 340 9.25 5.65 -13.80
N GLY A 341 8.24 4.88 -13.39
CA GLY A 341 8.32 3.41 -13.29
C GLY A 341 8.61 2.72 -14.62
N VAL A 342 7.98 3.17 -15.71
CA VAL A 342 8.22 2.66 -17.07
C VAL A 342 9.65 3.00 -17.54
N ALA A 343 10.06 4.26 -17.44
CA ALA A 343 11.40 4.70 -17.82
C ALA A 343 12.50 3.98 -17.02
N ALA A 344 12.28 3.78 -15.72
CA ALA A 344 13.18 3.02 -14.83
C ALA A 344 13.33 1.57 -15.26
N ALA A 345 12.24 0.92 -15.71
CA ALA A 345 12.27 -0.46 -16.20
C ALA A 345 13.05 -0.56 -17.53
N LEU A 346 12.78 0.33 -18.48
CA LEU A 346 13.47 0.38 -19.77
C LEU A 346 14.98 0.52 -19.61
N VAL A 347 15.44 1.49 -18.80
CA VAL A 347 16.89 1.67 -18.52
C VAL A 347 17.52 0.41 -17.98
N ARG A 348 16.91 -0.21 -16.96
CA ARG A 348 17.49 -1.36 -16.27
C ARG A 348 17.52 -2.61 -17.14
N ASP A 349 16.66 -2.68 -18.16
CA ASP A 349 16.69 -3.76 -19.15
C ASP A 349 17.73 -3.57 -20.27
N THR A 350 18.39 -2.41 -20.40
CA THR A 350 19.47 -2.20 -21.39
C THR A 350 20.75 -3.01 -21.12
N VAL A 351 20.98 -3.45 -19.89
CA VAL A 351 22.10 -4.36 -19.54
C VAL A 351 21.75 -5.84 -19.77
N HIS A 352 20.79 -6.11 -20.65
CA HIS A 352 20.31 -7.44 -21.02
C HIS A 352 20.05 -7.52 -22.52
N THR A 353 19.67 -8.71 -23.00
CA THR A 353 19.41 -8.98 -24.41
C THR A 353 18.27 -8.13 -24.96
N ALA A 354 18.35 -7.80 -26.25
CA ALA A 354 17.37 -6.98 -26.94
C ALA A 354 15.99 -7.63 -26.91
N LYS A 355 15.90 -8.98 -26.95
CA LYS A 355 14.63 -9.70 -26.74
C LYS A 355 13.97 -9.34 -25.40
N LYS A 356 14.74 -9.15 -24.32
CA LYS A 356 14.19 -8.72 -23.03
C LYS A 356 13.78 -7.25 -23.08
N TYR A 357 14.67 -6.38 -23.55
CA TYR A 357 14.43 -4.94 -23.66
C TYR A 357 13.20 -4.59 -24.51
N VAL A 358 13.09 -5.19 -25.71
CA VAL A 358 11.95 -5.07 -26.62
C VAL A 358 10.66 -5.58 -25.98
N SER A 359 10.67 -6.72 -25.27
CA SER A 359 9.48 -7.21 -24.55
C SER A 359 9.01 -6.26 -23.41
N THR A 360 9.92 -5.41 -22.91
CA THR A 360 9.59 -4.35 -21.94
C THR A 360 9.11 -3.08 -22.65
N ILE A 361 9.57 -2.78 -23.87
CA ILE A 361 8.96 -1.75 -24.73
C ILE A 361 7.51 -2.11 -25.06
N GLU A 362 7.27 -3.29 -25.63
CA GLU A 362 5.93 -3.76 -26.05
C GLU A 362 4.91 -3.71 -24.91
N ARG A 363 5.28 -4.23 -23.73
CA ARG A 363 4.40 -4.22 -22.54
C ARG A 363 4.02 -2.81 -22.09
N ASN A 364 4.85 -1.81 -22.36
CA ASN A 364 4.65 -0.43 -21.93
C ASN A 364 4.37 0.54 -23.10
N ALA A 365 4.09 0.03 -24.31
CA ALA A 365 3.92 0.83 -25.52
C ALA A 365 2.83 1.91 -25.39
N GLY A 366 1.76 1.64 -24.62
CA GLY A 366 0.72 2.63 -24.31
C GLY A 366 1.25 3.85 -23.53
N TYR A 367 2.17 3.66 -22.59
CA TYR A 367 2.83 4.78 -21.91
C TYR A 367 3.86 5.45 -22.81
N ILE A 368 4.66 4.68 -23.56
CA ILE A 368 5.69 5.20 -24.47
C ILE A 368 5.09 6.13 -25.52
N THR A 369 3.96 5.74 -26.13
CA THR A 369 3.20 6.54 -27.10
C THR A 369 2.36 7.66 -26.46
N GLY A 370 2.21 7.65 -25.13
CA GLY A 370 1.29 8.50 -24.36
C GLY A 370 -0.20 8.10 -24.48
N MET A 371 -0.54 7.16 -25.35
CA MET A 371 -1.92 6.83 -25.72
C MET A 371 -2.67 5.98 -24.69
N GLY A 372 -1.95 5.34 -23.77
CA GLY A 372 -2.49 4.56 -22.65
C GLY A 372 -2.64 5.33 -21.34
N VAL A 373 -2.21 6.61 -21.30
CA VAL A 373 -2.36 7.47 -20.11
C VAL A 373 -3.84 7.74 -19.87
N ASN A 374 -4.30 7.43 -18.67
CA ASN A 374 -5.67 7.59 -18.23
C ASN A 374 -5.70 7.89 -16.72
N TYR A 375 -6.85 8.36 -16.22
CA TYR A 375 -7.04 8.81 -14.85
C TYR A 375 -7.96 7.89 -14.03
N ASN A 376 -8.37 6.72 -14.54
CA ASN A 376 -9.34 5.86 -13.84
C ASN A 376 -8.74 5.12 -12.63
N GLU A 377 -7.41 4.97 -12.58
CA GLU A 377 -6.68 4.43 -11.43
C GLU A 377 -6.58 5.43 -10.27
N PHE A 378 -6.99 6.69 -10.47
CA PHE A 378 -6.91 7.76 -9.49
C PHE A 378 -8.30 8.20 -9.05
N VAL A 379 -8.49 8.42 -7.74
CA VAL A 379 -9.71 9.04 -7.21
C VAL A 379 -9.63 10.55 -7.42
N THR A 380 -9.94 11.00 -8.64
CA THR A 380 -9.98 12.42 -9.04
C THR A 380 -11.43 12.94 -9.02
N PRO A 381 -11.70 14.16 -8.52
CA PRO A 381 -13.07 14.70 -8.44
C PRO A 381 -13.70 15.00 -9.82
N LEU A 382 -12.90 15.08 -10.88
CA LEU A 382 -13.31 15.50 -12.23
C LEU A 382 -13.54 14.36 -13.23
N VAL A 383 -13.68 13.12 -12.76
CA VAL A 383 -14.00 11.95 -13.60
C VAL A 383 -15.14 11.17 -12.94
N GLN A 384 -16.26 11.03 -13.65
CA GLN A 384 -17.49 10.40 -13.18
C GLN A 384 -18.17 9.62 -14.33
N GLY A 385 -19.23 8.86 -14.05
CA GLY A 385 -20.00 8.16 -15.10
C GLY A 385 -19.63 6.69 -15.32
N VAL A 386 -20.09 6.14 -16.44
CA VAL A 386 -19.98 4.71 -16.79
C VAL A 386 -19.38 4.55 -18.19
N GLU A 387 -18.51 3.56 -18.36
CA GLU A 387 -17.94 3.19 -19.67
C GLU A 387 -19.02 2.78 -20.67
N GLN A 388 -19.00 3.40 -21.86
CA GLN A 388 -19.95 3.16 -22.95
C GLN A 388 -19.17 3.01 -24.25
N GLY A 389 -18.90 1.76 -24.64
CA GLY A 389 -18.10 1.44 -25.82
C GLY A 389 -16.67 2.02 -25.73
N ILE A 390 -16.30 2.83 -26.71
CA ILE A 390 -15.00 3.54 -26.77
C ILE A 390 -14.95 4.78 -25.85
N TRP A 391 -16.09 5.24 -25.34
CA TRP A 391 -16.19 6.43 -24.50
C TRP A 391 -16.07 6.01 -23.02
N LYS A 392 -14.87 6.23 -22.45
CA LYS A 392 -14.50 5.73 -21.12
C LYS A 392 -14.07 6.88 -20.21
N PRO A 393 -14.78 7.17 -19.11
CA PRO A 393 -14.40 8.24 -18.20
C PRO A 393 -12.97 8.08 -17.68
N GLY A 394 -12.21 9.18 -17.69
CA GLY A 394 -10.80 9.21 -17.32
C GLY A 394 -9.84 8.78 -18.43
N TYR A 395 -10.30 8.26 -19.57
CA TYR A 395 -9.47 8.03 -20.75
C TYR A 395 -9.50 9.25 -21.68
N ARG A 396 -8.53 9.33 -22.59
CA ARG A 396 -8.55 10.32 -23.68
C ARG A 396 -9.85 10.19 -24.48
N CYS A 397 -10.36 11.31 -24.97
CA CYS A 397 -11.41 11.33 -25.98
C CYS A 397 -10.88 10.64 -27.26
N PRO A 398 -11.55 9.61 -27.82
CA PRO A 398 -11.21 9.05 -29.12
C PRO A 398 -11.24 10.11 -30.23
N ASP A 399 -10.20 10.17 -31.06
CA ASP A 399 -10.25 10.95 -32.30
C ASP A 399 -10.94 10.10 -33.37
N MET A 400 -12.16 10.48 -33.72
CA MET A 400 -13.06 9.74 -34.60
C MET A 400 -13.19 10.42 -35.96
N THR A 401 -13.32 9.63 -37.03
CA THR A 401 -13.77 10.13 -38.33
C THR A 401 -15.25 10.50 -38.26
N LEU A 402 -15.59 11.64 -38.82
CA LEU A 402 -16.91 12.25 -38.92
C LEU A 402 -17.12 12.72 -40.36
N HIS A 403 -18.35 13.02 -40.77
CA HIS A 403 -18.65 13.69 -42.04
C HIS A 403 -19.40 14.99 -41.77
N THR A 404 -19.13 16.02 -42.58
CA THR A 404 -19.82 17.31 -42.55
C THR A 404 -21.14 17.26 -43.31
N ASP A 405 -21.95 18.34 -43.25
CA ASP A 405 -23.14 18.54 -44.08
C ASP A 405 -22.90 18.34 -45.58
N ALA A 406 -21.70 18.65 -46.06
CA ALA A 406 -21.30 18.48 -47.47
C ALA A 406 -20.92 17.03 -47.83
N GLY A 407 -20.96 16.10 -46.86
CA GLY A 407 -20.48 14.73 -47.01
C GLY A 407 -18.94 14.61 -46.99
N GLU A 408 -18.23 15.68 -46.62
CA GLU A 408 -16.77 15.66 -46.56
C GLU A 408 -16.28 15.00 -45.27
N ALA A 409 -15.37 14.04 -45.39
CA ALA A 409 -14.79 13.33 -44.26
C ALA A 409 -13.81 14.24 -43.48
N THR A 410 -14.04 14.34 -42.17
CA THR A 410 -13.28 15.14 -41.21
C THR A 410 -12.98 14.32 -39.93
N ARG A 411 -12.34 14.92 -38.93
CA ARG A 411 -12.00 14.27 -37.65
C ARG A 411 -12.41 15.11 -36.45
N LEU A 412 -12.82 14.46 -35.36
CA LEU A 412 -13.21 15.17 -34.14
C LEU A 412 -12.14 16.16 -33.66
N TYR A 413 -10.86 15.75 -33.60
CA TYR A 413 -9.80 16.63 -33.10
C TYR A 413 -9.49 17.83 -34.01
N ALA A 414 -9.93 17.80 -35.28
CA ALA A 414 -9.82 18.93 -36.21
C ALA A 414 -10.97 19.96 -36.07
N ASN A 415 -12.06 19.59 -35.38
CA ASN A 415 -13.26 20.42 -35.24
C ASN A 415 -13.45 20.99 -33.81
N VAL A 416 -12.54 20.69 -32.88
CA VAL A 416 -12.61 21.14 -31.47
C VAL A 416 -11.46 22.08 -31.11
N SER A 417 -11.74 23.07 -30.26
CA SER A 417 -10.72 23.98 -29.71
C SER A 417 -10.31 23.57 -28.28
N TYR A 418 -9.06 23.91 -27.91
CA TYR A 418 -8.60 23.76 -26.54
C TYR A 418 -9.38 24.66 -25.55
N GLY A 419 -9.49 24.22 -24.30
CA GLY A 419 -9.83 25.09 -23.16
C GLY A 419 -11.27 25.04 -22.67
N HIS A 420 -12.19 24.46 -23.44
CA HIS A 420 -13.61 24.39 -23.10
C HIS A 420 -14.06 22.96 -22.83
N PHE A 421 -14.99 22.80 -21.88
CA PHE A 421 -15.79 21.59 -21.82
C PHE A 421 -16.74 21.60 -23.03
N PHE A 422 -16.93 20.44 -23.65
CA PHE A 422 -17.91 20.24 -24.71
C PHE A 422 -18.64 18.91 -24.52
N VAL A 423 -19.81 18.81 -25.14
CA VAL A 423 -20.66 17.63 -25.07
C VAL A 423 -20.77 17.02 -26.46
N LEU A 424 -20.52 15.71 -26.56
CA LEU A 424 -20.86 14.92 -27.73
C LEU A 424 -22.24 14.31 -27.50
N SER A 425 -23.20 14.61 -28.37
CA SER A 425 -24.49 13.94 -28.42
C SER A 425 -24.46 12.94 -29.57
N ILE A 426 -24.50 11.65 -29.25
CA ILE A 426 -24.20 10.56 -30.18
C ILE A 426 -25.48 9.79 -30.48
N GLY A 427 -25.82 9.69 -31.77
CA GLY A 427 -27.00 9.01 -32.32
C GLY A 427 -28.30 9.82 -32.26
N LYS A 428 -28.39 10.86 -31.42
CA LYS A 428 -29.55 11.77 -31.34
C LYS A 428 -29.10 13.22 -31.20
N ARG A 429 -29.85 14.14 -31.83
CA ARG A 429 -29.66 15.58 -31.69
C ARG A 429 -30.17 16.07 -30.34
N ILE A 430 -29.39 16.91 -29.65
CA ILE A 430 -29.79 17.66 -28.45
C ILE A 430 -29.68 19.16 -28.78
N SER A 431 -30.67 19.97 -28.37
CA SER A 431 -30.59 21.43 -28.57
C SER A 431 -29.49 22.03 -27.70
N ALA A 432 -28.72 22.96 -28.27
CA ALA A 432 -27.70 23.71 -27.54
C ALA A 432 -28.30 24.50 -26.35
N ASP A 433 -29.55 24.94 -26.42
CA ASP A 433 -30.24 25.68 -25.35
C ASP A 433 -30.36 24.89 -24.03
N LEU A 434 -30.26 23.56 -24.09
CA LEU A 434 -30.39 22.67 -22.94
C LEU A 434 -29.09 22.49 -22.14
N VAL A 435 -27.94 22.93 -22.68
CA VAL A 435 -26.62 22.69 -22.10
C VAL A 435 -25.75 23.94 -22.21
N PRO A 436 -25.16 24.47 -21.12
CA PRO A 436 -24.39 25.71 -21.16
C PRO A 436 -22.95 25.47 -21.67
N SER A 437 -22.79 24.78 -22.79
CA SER A 437 -21.53 24.29 -23.36
C SER A 437 -21.75 23.90 -24.83
N VAL A 438 -20.70 23.93 -25.66
CA VAL A 438 -20.81 23.54 -27.07
C VAL A 438 -21.23 22.07 -27.18
N VAL A 439 -22.32 21.83 -27.90
CA VAL A 439 -22.83 20.48 -28.20
C VAL A 439 -22.48 20.14 -29.65
N TYR A 440 -21.72 19.07 -29.84
CA TYR A 440 -21.46 18.47 -31.15
C TYR A 440 -22.41 17.28 -31.30
N ASN A 441 -23.34 17.35 -32.24
CA ASN A 441 -24.23 16.22 -32.53
C ASN A 441 -23.56 15.32 -33.56
N ILE A 442 -23.47 14.02 -33.29
CA ILE A 442 -22.93 13.03 -34.21
C ILE A 442 -24.06 12.03 -34.50
N LEU A 443 -24.59 12.06 -35.71
CA LEU A 443 -25.79 11.34 -36.14
C LEU A 443 -25.44 10.15 -37.07
N PRO A 444 -26.34 9.17 -37.25
CA PRO A 444 -26.16 8.10 -38.24
C PRO A 444 -26.07 8.68 -39.67
N HIS A 445 -25.26 8.06 -40.53
CA HIS A 445 -24.97 8.53 -41.90
C HIS A 445 -26.23 8.87 -42.73
N ASP A 446 -27.28 8.05 -42.65
CA ASP A 446 -28.52 8.21 -43.44
C ASP A 446 -29.45 9.36 -42.95
N THR A 447 -29.03 10.13 -41.94
CA THR A 447 -29.84 11.21 -41.38
C THR A 447 -29.73 12.47 -42.23
N VAL A 448 -30.87 12.97 -42.75
CA VAL A 448 -30.93 14.24 -43.50
C VAL A 448 -30.49 15.38 -42.59
N ASN A 449 -29.25 15.87 -42.77
CA ASN A 449 -28.73 16.91 -41.90
C ASN A 449 -29.41 18.25 -42.19
N GLN A 450 -30.08 18.79 -41.18
CA GLN A 450 -30.54 20.18 -41.23
C GLN A 450 -29.34 21.04 -40.85
N ALA A 451 -28.86 21.85 -41.79
CA ALA A 451 -27.59 22.57 -41.68
C ALA A 451 -27.52 23.44 -40.40
N VAL A 452 -26.68 23.00 -39.47
CA VAL A 452 -26.40 23.63 -38.18
C VAL A 452 -24.91 23.40 -37.90
N ASP A 453 -24.16 24.46 -37.58
CA ASP A 453 -22.69 24.53 -37.60
C ASP A 453 -21.90 23.50 -36.74
N TRP A 454 -22.57 22.60 -36.01
CA TRP A 454 -21.95 21.62 -35.09
C TRP A 454 -22.55 20.20 -35.20
N ASP A 455 -23.30 19.93 -36.27
CA ASP A 455 -23.87 18.62 -36.56
C ASP A 455 -23.04 17.86 -37.59
N PHE A 456 -22.69 16.62 -37.25
CA PHE A 456 -21.87 15.72 -38.06
C PHE A 456 -22.60 14.39 -38.25
N THR A 457 -22.28 13.65 -39.31
CA THR A 457 -22.73 12.25 -39.45
C THR A 457 -21.56 11.27 -39.34
N ALA A 458 -21.86 9.99 -39.10
CA ALA A 458 -20.86 8.95 -38.91
C ALA A 458 -21.33 7.55 -39.35
N ASP A 459 -20.48 6.87 -40.12
CA ASP A 459 -20.74 5.52 -40.67
C ASP A 459 -20.67 4.42 -39.61
N TRP A 460 -20.02 4.70 -38.49
CA TRP A 460 -19.88 3.80 -37.34
C TRP A 460 -21.05 3.91 -36.34
N LEU A 461 -22.08 4.70 -36.64
CA LEU A 461 -23.30 4.84 -35.85
C LEU A 461 -24.50 4.15 -36.47
N THR A 462 -25.30 3.51 -35.63
CA THR A 462 -26.58 2.92 -35.99
C THR A 462 -27.74 3.75 -35.44
N ALA A 463 -28.93 3.65 -36.04
CA ALA A 463 -30.12 4.38 -35.60
C ALA A 463 -30.62 4.03 -34.18
N GLY A 464 -30.04 3.01 -33.53
CA GLY A 464 -30.31 2.65 -32.13
C GLY A 464 -29.38 3.30 -31.10
N ASP A 465 -28.25 3.87 -31.55
CA ASP A 465 -27.26 4.47 -30.65
C ASP A 465 -27.79 5.78 -30.03
N SER A 466 -27.48 6.00 -28.75
CA SER A 466 -28.10 7.08 -27.96
C SER A 466 -27.25 7.38 -26.71
N LEU A 467 -26.21 8.19 -26.83
CA LEU A 467 -25.20 8.43 -25.78
C LEU A 467 -24.86 9.93 -25.64
N VAL A 468 -24.69 10.40 -24.41
CA VAL A 468 -24.11 11.73 -24.11
C VAL A 468 -22.74 11.55 -23.49
N VAL A 469 -21.72 12.25 -24.02
CA VAL A 469 -20.35 12.23 -23.51
C VAL A 469 -19.90 13.65 -23.19
N VAL A 470 -19.47 13.90 -21.96
CA VAL A 470 -18.87 15.18 -21.54
C VAL A 470 -17.36 15.05 -21.65
N VAL A 471 -16.76 15.86 -22.52
CA VAL A 471 -15.31 15.91 -22.73
C VAL A 471 -14.72 17.13 -22.02
N ARG A 472 -13.62 16.91 -21.31
CA ARG A 472 -12.86 17.95 -20.60
C ARG A 472 -12.00 18.76 -21.59
N PRO A 473 -11.63 20.01 -21.24
CA PRO A 473 -10.70 20.83 -22.01
C PRO A 473 -9.36 20.18 -22.37
N ASP A 474 -8.89 19.22 -21.56
CA ASP A 474 -7.66 18.46 -21.81
C ASP A 474 -7.85 17.21 -22.70
N MET A 475 -9.00 17.12 -23.40
CA MET A 475 -9.35 16.04 -24.32
C MET A 475 -9.36 14.66 -23.63
N TYR A 476 -9.88 14.63 -22.40
CA TYR A 476 -10.22 13.44 -21.61
C TYR A 476 -11.73 13.37 -21.39
N VAL A 477 -12.32 12.18 -21.43
CA VAL A 477 -13.73 11.99 -21.10
C VAL A 477 -13.93 12.24 -19.60
N GLY A 478 -14.70 13.28 -19.27
CA GLY A 478 -15.09 13.58 -17.89
C GLY A 478 -16.28 12.74 -17.43
N ASN A 479 -17.23 12.48 -18.33
CA ASN A 479 -18.42 11.66 -18.08
C ASN A 479 -18.99 11.05 -19.38
N SER A 480 -19.71 9.93 -19.27
CA SER A 480 -20.47 9.30 -20.35
C SER A 480 -21.70 8.57 -19.80
N SER A 481 -22.87 8.76 -20.44
CA SER A 481 -24.16 8.26 -19.96
C SER A 481 -25.19 8.06 -21.09
N PRO A 482 -26.00 6.98 -21.10
CA PRO A 482 -27.03 6.74 -22.12
C PRO A 482 -28.12 7.82 -22.15
N ALA A 483 -28.54 8.21 -23.35
CA ALA A 483 -29.59 9.22 -23.56
C ALA A 483 -30.99 8.58 -23.56
N HIS A 484 -31.57 8.36 -22.36
CA HIS A 484 -32.99 8.01 -22.19
C HIS A 484 -33.79 9.17 -21.55
N ASN A 485 -34.50 9.92 -22.39
CA ASN A 485 -35.63 10.84 -22.10
C ASN A 485 -35.52 11.82 -20.91
N LYS A 486 -34.33 12.07 -20.37
CA LYS A 486 -34.10 13.11 -19.34
C LYS A 486 -32.75 13.77 -19.53
N VAL A 487 -32.59 14.53 -20.62
CA VAL A 487 -31.46 15.48 -20.77
C VAL A 487 -31.41 16.39 -19.52
N ASP A 488 -32.56 16.87 -19.06
CA ASP A 488 -32.72 17.64 -17.83
C ASP A 488 -32.18 16.94 -16.58
N LYS A 489 -32.39 15.61 -16.40
CA LYS A 489 -31.76 14.89 -15.29
C LYS A 489 -30.29 14.63 -15.52
N LEU A 490 -29.81 14.52 -16.76
CA LEU A 490 -28.38 14.33 -17.04
C LEU A 490 -27.61 15.61 -16.66
N VAL A 491 -28.19 16.78 -16.99
CA VAL A 491 -27.78 18.12 -16.54
C VAL A 491 -27.96 18.33 -15.03
N SER A 492 -28.92 17.64 -14.38
CA SER A 492 -29.13 17.75 -12.92
C SER A 492 -28.51 16.65 -12.04
N SER A 493 -27.89 15.61 -12.60
CA SER A 493 -27.40 14.43 -11.85
C SER A 493 -25.94 14.08 -12.09
N CYS A 494 -25.34 14.51 -13.21
CA CYS A 494 -23.94 14.89 -13.13
C CYS A 494 -23.89 16.11 -12.20
N ASP A 495 -22.94 16.16 -11.26
CA ASP A 495 -22.84 17.32 -10.36
C ASP A 495 -22.21 18.51 -11.13
N PHE A 496 -23.03 19.11 -12.00
CA PHE A 496 -22.70 20.28 -12.80
C PHE A 496 -22.40 21.50 -11.91
N THR A 497 -22.34 21.43 -10.57
CA THR A 497 -21.92 22.56 -9.73
C THR A 497 -20.52 23.10 -10.02
N VAL A 498 -19.63 22.29 -10.63
CA VAL A 498 -18.37 22.78 -11.22
C VAL A 498 -18.62 23.44 -12.58
N ILE A 499 -19.41 22.83 -13.46
CA ILE A 499 -19.63 23.28 -14.86
C ILE A 499 -20.57 24.51 -14.93
N ASN A 500 -21.74 24.47 -14.29
CA ASN A 500 -22.74 25.55 -14.16
C ASN A 500 -22.20 26.85 -13.51
N ARG A 501 -20.96 26.86 -13.02
CA ARG A 501 -20.27 28.08 -12.53
C ARG A 501 -19.03 28.47 -13.33
N LEU A 502 -18.61 27.62 -14.27
CA LEU A 502 -17.60 27.92 -15.29
C LEU A 502 -18.26 28.45 -16.57
N SER A 503 -19.51 28.07 -16.84
CA SER A 503 -20.25 28.41 -18.06
C SER A 503 -21.12 29.67 -17.98
N VAL A 504 -21.16 30.36 -16.84
CA VAL A 504 -21.93 31.61 -16.68
C VAL A 504 -20.98 32.80 -16.65
N MET A 505 -20.60 33.29 -17.84
CA MET A 505 -20.10 34.65 -18.06
C MET A 505 -20.25 35.10 -19.52
N GLN A 506 -21.51 35.16 -19.95
CA GLN A 506 -22.16 36.18 -20.81
C GLN A 506 -23.63 36.15 -20.34
N ASP A 507 -24.33 37.20 -19.90
CA ASP A 507 -24.02 38.65 -19.79
C ASP A 507 -24.63 39.23 -18.46
N PRO A 508 -25.06 40.50 -18.25
CA PRO A 508 -24.69 41.23 -17.03
C PRO A 508 -25.75 41.27 -15.89
N LYS A 509 -25.27 41.68 -14.69
CA LYS A 509 -26.01 42.12 -13.46
C LYS A 509 -26.36 41.07 -12.38
N GLY A 510 -25.38 40.84 -11.49
CA GLY A 510 -25.50 40.97 -10.01
C GLY A 510 -26.57 40.20 -9.20
N ALA A 511 -26.10 39.36 -8.26
CA ALA A 511 -26.87 38.93 -7.08
C ALA A 511 -25.95 38.66 -5.86
N VAL A 512 -26.55 38.72 -4.65
CA VAL A 512 -25.87 38.76 -3.32
C VAL A 512 -25.76 37.36 -2.66
N SER A 513 -24.88 37.24 -1.66
CA SER A 513 -24.65 36.09 -0.75
C SER A 513 -25.92 35.60 -0.02
N ILE A 514 -26.04 34.35 0.47
CA ILE A 514 -25.46 33.73 1.70
C ILE A 514 -25.77 32.19 1.65
N GLY A 515 -25.02 31.22 2.22
CA GLY A 515 -23.72 31.22 2.92
C GLY A 515 -23.71 30.58 4.32
N ASN A 516 -23.50 29.25 4.50
CA ASN A 516 -23.21 28.67 5.84
C ASN A 516 -22.41 27.35 5.84
N ASN A 517 -21.53 27.21 6.84
CA ASN A 517 -20.59 26.08 7.06
C ASN A 517 -21.12 25.02 8.06
N ARG A 518 -20.55 23.80 8.01
CA ARG A 518 -20.13 23.01 9.21
C ARG A 518 -19.04 21.97 8.81
N PRO A 519 -18.12 21.58 9.73
CA PRO A 519 -16.85 20.93 9.38
C PRO A 519 -16.82 19.39 9.54
N SER A 520 -15.80 18.73 8.98
CA SER A 520 -15.54 17.28 9.03
C SER A 520 -14.19 16.91 9.69
N VAL A 521 -13.98 15.62 9.99
CA VAL A 521 -12.97 15.10 10.97
C VAL A 521 -11.83 14.30 10.32
N HIS A 522 -10.65 14.32 10.96
CA HIS A 522 -9.31 13.95 10.45
C HIS A 522 -8.90 12.45 10.38
N ASP A 523 -8.09 12.16 9.35
CA ASP A 523 -6.80 11.44 9.26
C ASP A 523 -6.46 10.17 10.09
N GLY A 524 -5.79 9.22 9.41
CA GLY A 524 -5.20 7.99 9.97
C GLY A 524 -3.68 8.07 10.28
N PRO A 525 -3.09 6.99 10.86
CA PRO A 525 -1.72 7.00 11.37
C PRO A 525 -0.63 6.94 10.28
N SER A 526 0.51 7.56 10.60
CA SER A 526 1.60 7.90 9.68
C SER A 526 2.91 7.17 10.03
N ASP A 527 3.39 6.26 9.17
CA ASP A 527 4.65 5.49 9.31
C ASP A 527 5.95 6.34 9.16
N GLY A 528 5.95 7.59 9.64
CA GLY A 528 7.08 8.52 9.57
C GLY A 528 6.71 9.96 9.94
N GLY A 529 7.68 10.86 9.79
CA GLY A 529 7.57 12.28 10.13
C GLY A 529 8.17 12.64 11.49
N LEU A 530 8.58 13.91 11.66
CA LEU A 530 9.25 14.40 12.87
C LEU A 530 8.41 14.17 14.13
N LEU A 531 7.10 14.43 14.07
CA LEU A 531 6.19 14.27 15.19
C LEU A 531 6.09 12.82 15.69
N ALA A 532 6.16 11.84 14.79
CA ALA A 532 6.14 10.41 15.11
C ALA A 532 7.46 9.97 15.79
N TRP A 533 8.60 10.40 15.26
CA TRP A 533 9.91 10.11 15.87
C TRP A 533 10.13 10.81 17.22
N LEU A 534 9.55 12.00 17.41
CA LEU A 534 9.50 12.67 18.70
C LEU A 534 8.76 11.83 19.76
N GLN A 535 7.75 11.03 19.38
CA GLN A 535 7.11 10.09 20.31
C GLN A 535 8.06 8.98 20.76
N VAL A 536 8.89 8.46 19.85
CA VAL A 536 9.92 7.46 20.16
C VAL A 536 10.96 8.05 21.13
N ALA A 537 11.36 9.31 20.93
CA ALA A 537 12.27 10.02 21.83
C ALA A 537 11.65 10.24 23.23
N GLY A 538 10.37 10.60 23.32
CA GLY A 538 9.67 10.68 24.61
C GLY A 538 9.57 9.32 25.31
N SER A 539 9.21 8.26 24.57
CA SER A 539 9.21 6.89 25.11
C SER A 539 10.60 6.41 25.56
N PHE A 540 11.67 6.79 24.86
CA PHE A 540 13.05 6.53 25.27
C PHE A 540 13.37 7.11 26.64
N CYS A 541 12.99 8.38 26.87
CA CYS A 541 13.14 9.02 28.18
C CYS A 541 12.34 8.29 29.28
N LEU A 542 11.11 7.85 28.99
CA LEU A 542 10.34 7.02 29.92
C LEU A 542 11.00 5.66 30.22
N TYR A 543 11.59 4.98 29.22
CA TYR A 543 12.35 3.74 29.45
C TYR A 543 13.59 3.96 30.33
N PHE A 544 14.30 5.08 30.15
CA PHE A 544 15.43 5.46 30.99
C PHE A 544 14.98 5.65 32.45
N CYS A 545 13.92 6.42 32.68
CA CYS A 545 13.40 6.74 34.01
C CYS A 545 12.66 5.61 34.71
N THR A 546 12.38 4.49 34.04
CA THR A 546 11.68 3.32 34.61
C THR A 546 12.64 2.15 34.81
N TRP A 547 12.80 1.33 33.77
CA TRP A 547 13.64 0.15 33.76
C TRP A 547 15.14 0.48 33.95
N GLY A 548 15.60 1.67 33.52
CA GLY A 548 16.97 2.13 33.78
C GLY A 548 17.24 2.42 35.26
N VAL A 549 16.27 3.01 35.97
CA VAL A 549 16.37 3.26 37.42
C VAL A 549 16.40 1.94 38.19
N ILE A 550 15.55 0.97 37.86
CA ILE A 550 15.59 -0.38 38.47
C ILE A 550 16.91 -1.08 38.17
N GLY A 551 17.44 -0.95 36.95
CA GLY A 551 18.76 -1.46 36.57
C GLY A 551 19.92 -0.89 37.39
N SER A 552 19.70 0.17 38.18
CA SER A 552 20.70 0.77 39.07
C SER A 552 20.62 0.33 40.54
N PHE A 553 19.65 -0.50 40.92
CA PHE A 553 19.48 -0.95 42.31
C PHE A 553 20.73 -1.65 42.89
N GLY A 554 21.48 -2.40 42.08
CA GLY A 554 22.71 -3.07 42.54
C GLY A 554 23.76 -2.12 43.11
N SER A 555 23.88 -0.90 42.57
CA SER A 555 24.78 0.13 43.12
C SER A 555 24.28 0.68 44.46
N PHE A 556 22.96 0.84 44.61
CA PHE A 556 22.36 1.23 45.88
C PHE A 556 22.54 0.15 46.95
N GLN A 557 22.30 -1.12 46.61
CA GLN A 557 22.46 -2.24 47.52
C GLN A 557 23.89 -2.31 48.09
N ALA A 558 24.91 -2.20 47.25
CA ALA A 558 26.31 -2.23 47.71
C ALA A 558 26.67 -1.08 48.65
N ILE A 559 26.13 0.13 48.42
CA ILE A 559 26.36 1.29 49.30
C ILE A 559 25.54 1.17 50.60
N TYR A 560 24.30 0.69 50.53
CA TYR A 560 23.49 0.43 51.72
C TYR A 560 24.10 -0.63 52.63
N GLU A 561 24.63 -1.72 52.08
CA GLU A 561 25.31 -2.78 52.86
C GLU A 561 26.59 -2.29 53.53
N ARG A 562 27.32 -1.36 52.90
CA ARG A 562 28.63 -0.87 53.37
C ARG A 562 28.54 0.32 54.33
N ASP A 563 27.69 1.31 54.02
CA ASP A 563 27.80 2.66 54.59
C ASP A 563 26.57 3.09 55.41
N GLU A 564 25.35 2.66 55.05
CA GLU A 564 24.09 3.24 55.60
C GLU A 564 23.27 2.26 56.45
N LEU A 565 23.08 1.02 55.99
CA LEU A 565 22.16 0.02 56.58
C LEU A 565 22.92 -1.19 57.16
N THR A 566 24.12 -0.96 57.69
CA THR A 566 25.09 -1.98 58.17
C THR A 566 24.55 -2.94 59.25
N VAL A 567 23.46 -2.58 59.94
CA VAL A 567 22.78 -3.41 60.95
C VAL A 567 21.83 -4.44 60.31
N HIS A 568 21.52 -4.31 59.02
CA HIS A 568 20.58 -5.18 58.31
C HIS A 568 21.30 -6.18 57.40
N THR A 569 20.71 -7.37 57.29
CA THR A 569 21.25 -8.42 56.41
C THR A 569 21.13 -8.01 54.93
N PRO A 570 22.06 -8.46 54.05
CA PRO A 570 21.94 -8.29 52.60
C PRO A 570 20.58 -8.71 52.03
N PHE A 571 19.99 -9.77 52.62
CA PHE A 571 18.63 -10.20 52.28
C PHE A 571 17.59 -9.11 52.56
N GLN A 572 17.57 -8.54 53.77
CA GLN A 572 16.66 -7.45 54.13
C GLN A 572 16.84 -6.24 53.19
N ILE A 573 18.09 -5.82 52.93
CA ILE A 573 18.36 -4.66 52.05
C ILE A 573 17.86 -4.93 50.62
N SER A 574 18.04 -6.15 50.10
CA SER A 574 17.55 -6.55 48.76
C SER A 574 16.01 -6.51 48.60
N VAL A 575 15.25 -6.52 49.71
CA VAL A 575 13.78 -6.36 49.68
C VAL A 575 13.38 -5.00 49.08
N ILE A 576 14.16 -3.94 49.29
CA ILE A 576 13.85 -2.58 48.80
C ILE A 576 13.73 -2.57 47.26
N GLY A 577 14.74 -3.09 46.56
CA GLY A 577 14.75 -3.17 45.10
C GLY A 577 13.82 -4.24 44.53
N SER A 578 13.62 -5.34 45.27
CA SER A 578 12.65 -6.38 44.93
C SER A 578 11.22 -5.83 44.97
N LEU A 579 10.88 -5.04 46.00
CA LEU A 579 9.60 -4.36 46.16
C LEU A 579 9.40 -3.30 45.06
N GLN A 580 10.42 -2.48 44.78
CA GLN A 580 10.41 -1.50 43.68
C GLN A 580 10.08 -2.17 42.34
N THR A 581 10.77 -3.28 42.03
CA THR A 581 10.59 -4.03 40.78
C THR A 581 9.22 -4.70 40.71
N PHE A 582 8.78 -5.33 41.80
CA PHE A 582 7.46 -5.93 41.90
C PHE A 582 6.35 -4.90 41.66
N ILE A 583 6.40 -3.75 42.34
CA ILE A 583 5.37 -2.71 42.22
C ILE A 583 5.33 -2.12 40.81
N MET A 584 6.48 -1.83 40.18
CA MET A 584 6.50 -1.30 38.81
C MET A 584 5.74 -2.21 37.84
N VAL A 585 5.93 -3.52 37.95
CA VAL A 585 5.34 -4.48 37.01
C VAL A 585 3.90 -4.82 37.41
N PHE A 586 3.63 -5.10 38.69
CA PHE A 586 2.30 -5.47 39.19
C PHE A 586 1.27 -4.33 39.06
N SER A 587 1.65 -3.08 39.31
CA SER A 587 0.75 -1.92 39.16
C SER A 587 0.23 -1.71 37.73
N GLY A 588 0.83 -2.38 36.74
CA GLY A 588 0.30 -2.48 35.39
C GLY A 588 -1.17 -2.93 35.33
N PHE A 589 -1.62 -3.79 36.27
CA PHE A 589 -3.02 -4.20 36.42
C PHE A 589 -3.99 -3.01 36.52
N ILE A 590 -3.58 -1.96 37.23
CA ILE A 590 -4.38 -0.78 37.54
C ILE A 590 -4.16 0.31 36.49
N VAL A 591 -2.89 0.50 36.09
CA VAL A 591 -2.47 1.55 35.14
C VAL A 591 -3.00 1.28 33.73
N GLY A 592 -3.05 0.02 33.29
CA GLY A 592 -3.53 -0.37 31.96
C GLY A 592 -4.96 0.06 31.64
N PRO A 593 -5.96 -0.31 32.46
CA PRO A 593 -7.34 0.13 32.31
C PRO A 593 -7.54 1.65 32.40
N ILE A 594 -6.74 2.33 33.24
CA ILE A 594 -6.77 3.80 33.38
C ILE A 594 -6.25 4.47 32.10
N TYR A 595 -5.20 3.92 31.48
CA TYR A 595 -4.67 4.38 30.19
C TYR A 595 -5.71 4.19 29.07
N ASP A 596 -6.29 3.00 28.94
CA ASP A 596 -7.31 2.69 27.92
C ASP A 596 -8.60 3.53 28.10
N SER A 597 -8.87 4.01 29.32
CA SER A 597 -9.96 4.94 29.65
C SER A 597 -9.65 6.41 29.35
N GLY A 598 -8.51 6.71 28.71
CA GLY A 598 -8.16 8.05 28.21
C GLY A 598 -7.37 8.94 29.19
N TYR A 599 -7.03 8.47 30.39
CA TYR A 599 -6.35 9.28 31.42
C TYR A 599 -4.83 9.43 31.22
N PHE A 600 -4.35 9.33 29.97
CA PHE A 600 -2.94 9.36 29.59
C PHE A 600 -2.09 10.42 30.32
N ARG A 601 -2.50 11.70 30.27
CA ARG A 601 -1.74 12.79 30.90
C ARG A 601 -1.71 12.73 32.43
N HIS A 602 -2.72 12.14 33.05
CA HIS A 602 -2.80 12.00 34.49
C HIS A 602 -1.79 10.96 34.97
N LEU A 603 -1.73 9.80 34.29
CA LEU A 603 -0.71 8.77 34.53
C LEU A 603 0.72 9.30 34.30
N LEU A 604 0.92 10.06 33.22
CA LEU A 604 2.23 10.64 32.90
C LEU A 604 2.67 11.67 33.97
N GLY A 605 1.78 12.56 34.39
CA GLY A 605 2.06 13.55 35.43
C GLY A 605 2.29 12.93 36.81
N VAL A 606 1.36 12.08 37.28
CA VAL A 606 1.47 11.41 38.59
C VAL A 606 2.72 10.52 38.65
N GLY A 607 2.97 9.71 37.62
CA GLY A 607 4.16 8.87 37.55
C GLY A 607 5.45 9.67 37.61
N SER A 608 5.50 10.81 36.91
CA SER A 608 6.66 11.71 36.94
C SER A 608 6.92 12.30 38.33
N VAL A 609 5.86 12.75 39.02
CA VAL A 609 5.96 13.31 40.38
C VAL A 609 6.43 12.24 41.37
N PHE A 610 5.86 11.04 41.34
CA PHE A 610 6.23 9.97 42.27
C PHE A 610 7.69 9.52 42.12
N ILE A 611 8.23 9.49 40.89
CA ILE A 611 9.66 9.19 40.67
C ILE A 611 10.53 10.31 41.25
N VAL A 612 10.32 11.56 40.82
CA VAL A 612 11.21 12.68 41.22
C VAL A 612 11.13 12.92 42.73
N VAL A 613 9.92 13.02 43.30
CA VAL A 613 9.74 13.23 44.75
C VAL A 613 10.25 12.02 45.53
N GLY A 614 10.00 10.80 45.06
CA GLY A 614 10.53 9.57 45.66
C GLY A 614 12.06 9.58 45.72
N THR A 615 12.75 9.98 44.64
CA THR A 615 14.23 10.08 44.61
C THR A 615 14.76 11.22 45.48
N VAL A 616 14.06 12.36 45.55
CA VAL A 616 14.45 13.45 46.46
C VAL A 616 14.29 13.04 47.93
N LEU A 617 13.19 12.35 48.29
CA LEU A 617 12.98 11.84 49.64
C LEU A 617 13.93 10.69 50.00
N GLN A 618 14.32 9.87 49.01
CA GLN A 618 15.41 8.89 49.16
C GLN A 618 16.72 9.57 49.57
N SER A 619 17.02 10.77 49.04
CA SER A 619 18.26 11.54 49.37
C SER A 619 18.33 12.11 50.79
N ILE A 620 17.27 11.98 51.58
CA ILE A 620 17.20 12.38 53.00
C ILE A 620 16.75 11.22 53.91
N SER A 621 16.65 10.00 53.37
CA SER A 621 16.36 8.80 54.14
C SER A 621 17.63 8.31 54.85
N THR A 622 17.49 7.81 56.07
CA THR A 622 18.60 7.29 56.90
C THR A 622 18.29 5.94 57.54
N THR A 623 17.04 5.47 57.47
CA THR A 623 16.58 4.21 58.08
C THR A 623 15.92 3.30 57.05
N TYR A 624 16.00 1.99 57.27
CA TYR A 624 15.51 0.96 56.34
C TYR A 624 14.06 1.18 55.88
N TRP A 625 13.14 1.53 56.79
CA TRP A 625 11.74 1.73 56.43
C TRP A 625 11.53 2.96 55.54
N GLN A 626 12.36 4.01 55.68
CA GLN A 626 12.30 5.20 54.83
C GLN A 626 12.75 4.88 53.40
N TYR A 627 13.82 4.10 53.24
CA TYR A 627 14.25 3.60 51.92
C TYR A 627 13.20 2.64 51.31
N LEU A 628 12.58 1.79 52.11
CA LEU A 628 11.49 0.90 51.67
C LEU A 628 10.24 1.69 51.22
N LEU A 629 9.92 2.81 51.88
CA LEU A 629 8.84 3.72 51.48
C LEU A 629 9.19 4.54 50.23
N THR A 630 10.36 5.17 50.19
CA THR A 630 10.74 6.11 49.12
C THR A 630 11.16 5.39 47.84
N GLN A 631 12.10 4.46 47.94
CA GLN A 631 12.62 3.71 46.79
C GLN A 631 11.75 2.49 46.46
N GLY A 632 11.34 1.72 47.47
CA GLY A 632 10.46 0.56 47.28
C GLY A 632 9.07 0.97 46.78
N LEU A 633 8.31 1.70 47.60
CA LEU A 633 6.91 2.03 47.30
C LEU A 633 6.74 3.22 46.34
N MET A 634 7.28 4.41 46.66
CA MET A 634 6.99 5.62 45.87
C MET A 634 7.59 5.57 44.46
N ILE A 635 8.88 5.29 44.32
CA ILE A 635 9.50 5.11 42.99
C ILE A 635 8.89 3.88 42.28
N GLY A 636 8.55 2.81 43.01
CA GLY A 636 7.82 1.65 42.44
C GLY A 636 6.49 2.04 41.79
N ILE A 637 5.64 2.81 42.48
CA ILE A 637 4.37 3.32 41.93
C ILE A 637 4.62 4.24 40.74
N GLY A 638 5.56 5.19 40.89
CA GLY A 638 5.86 6.17 39.84
C GLY A 638 6.37 5.52 38.56
N THR A 639 7.29 4.56 38.67
CA THR A 639 7.78 3.79 37.52
C THR A 639 6.69 2.90 36.92
N GLY A 640 5.80 2.34 37.73
CA GLY A 640 4.65 1.57 37.27
C GLY A 640 3.65 2.36 36.43
N CYS A 641 3.34 3.61 36.82
CA CYS A 641 2.51 4.52 36.04
C CYS A 641 3.09 4.82 34.64
N LEU A 642 4.42 4.81 34.48
CA LEU A 642 5.09 5.18 33.23
C LEU A 642 5.52 3.99 32.36
N SER A 643 5.66 2.79 32.93
CA SER A 643 6.16 1.59 32.24
C SER A 643 5.27 1.16 31.06
N ILE A 644 3.94 1.22 31.23
CA ILE A 644 2.98 0.94 30.15
C ILE A 644 3.01 2.05 29.09
N LEU A 645 3.18 3.31 29.49
CA LEU A 645 3.18 4.46 28.58
C LEU A 645 4.39 4.43 27.62
N SER A 646 5.57 4.02 28.12
CA SER A 646 6.78 3.92 27.28
C SER A 646 6.60 2.92 26.12
N VAL A 647 5.84 1.84 26.35
CA VAL A 647 5.46 0.80 25.38
C VAL A 647 4.32 1.23 24.45
N ALA A 648 3.26 1.81 25.01
CA ALA A 648 1.98 1.93 24.31
C ALA A 648 1.92 3.09 23.30
N ILE A 649 2.82 4.07 23.39
CA ILE A 649 2.80 5.22 22.49
C ILE A 649 3.38 4.90 21.10
N PRO A 650 4.54 4.24 20.93
CA PRO A 650 5.07 3.94 19.60
C PRO A 650 4.10 3.13 18.71
N SER A 651 3.27 2.26 19.28
CA SER A 651 2.24 1.51 18.55
C SER A 651 1.06 2.35 18.04
N LEU A 652 0.82 3.55 18.59
CA LEU A 652 -0.15 4.51 18.06
C LEU A 652 0.38 5.33 16.86
N TRP A 653 1.69 5.27 16.62
CA TRP A 653 2.37 6.09 15.61
C TRP A 653 3.07 5.27 14.52
N PHE A 654 3.39 4.01 14.76
CA PHE A 654 4.07 3.13 13.79
C PHE A 654 3.35 1.81 13.61
N THR A 655 3.20 1.38 12.35
CA THR A 655 2.62 0.08 11.97
C THR A 655 3.68 -0.80 11.30
N LYS A 656 4.23 -0.43 10.14
CA LYS A 656 5.23 -1.23 9.42
C LYS A 656 6.59 -1.22 10.12
N ARG A 657 6.98 -0.09 10.71
CA ARG A 657 8.26 0.11 11.41
C ARG A 657 8.16 -0.08 12.94
N LEU A 658 7.03 -0.61 13.45
CA LEU A 658 6.80 -0.79 14.88
C LEU A 658 7.92 -1.54 15.64
N PRO A 659 8.49 -2.65 15.13
CA PRO A 659 9.56 -3.35 15.84
C PRO A 659 10.77 -2.44 16.08
N LEU A 660 11.16 -1.66 15.06
CA LEU A 660 12.28 -0.72 15.13
C LEU A 660 11.98 0.48 16.04
N ALA A 661 10.76 1.00 16.03
CA ALA A 661 10.34 2.09 16.92
C ALA A 661 10.35 1.65 18.39
N ASN A 662 9.85 0.45 18.69
CA ASN A 662 9.94 -0.15 20.03
C ASN A 662 11.39 -0.45 20.44
N GLY A 663 12.22 -0.97 19.55
CA GLY A 663 13.64 -1.22 19.81
C GLY A 663 14.40 0.07 20.17
N LEU A 664 14.21 1.13 19.39
CA LEU A 664 14.80 2.45 19.64
C LEU A 664 14.30 3.08 20.94
N ALA A 665 12.99 3.02 21.24
CA ALA A 665 12.46 3.47 22.53
C ALA A 665 13.07 2.66 23.69
N ALA A 666 13.10 1.33 23.59
CA ALA A 666 13.63 0.45 24.63
C ALA A 666 15.12 0.68 24.92
N CYS A 667 15.91 1.25 24.00
CA CYS A 667 17.32 1.60 24.25
C CYS A 667 17.51 2.50 25.48
N GLY A 668 16.50 3.31 25.84
CA GLY A 668 16.57 4.22 26.98
C GLY A 668 16.89 3.53 28.30
N SER A 669 16.35 2.33 28.55
CA SER A 669 16.64 1.60 29.80
C SER A 669 18.02 0.95 29.83
N GLY A 670 18.60 0.67 28.66
CA GLY A 670 19.96 0.13 28.53
C GLY A 670 20.96 1.24 28.83
N LEU A 671 20.73 2.44 28.28
CA LEU A 671 21.53 3.62 28.62
C LEU A 671 21.37 4.01 30.10
N GLY A 672 20.15 3.96 30.65
CA GLY A 672 19.90 4.20 32.08
C GLY A 672 20.64 3.22 33.00
N GLY A 673 20.62 1.92 32.66
CA GLY A 673 21.38 0.86 33.33
C GLY A 673 22.90 0.89 33.11
N VAL A 674 23.43 1.87 32.37
CA VAL A 674 24.87 2.16 32.28
C VAL A 674 25.19 3.46 33.01
N VAL A 675 24.45 4.53 32.71
CA VAL A 675 24.72 5.88 33.24
C VAL A 675 24.44 5.96 34.74
N LEU A 676 23.28 5.49 35.20
CA LEU A 676 22.88 5.64 36.61
C LEU A 676 23.79 4.87 37.58
N PRO A 677 24.12 3.57 37.38
CA PRO A 677 25.02 2.84 38.27
C PRO A 677 26.41 3.48 38.41
N ILE A 678 27.01 3.90 37.28
CA ILE A 678 28.33 4.52 37.25
C ILE A 678 28.28 5.87 37.97
N MET A 679 27.29 6.70 37.65
CA MET A 679 27.08 8.00 38.29
C MET A 679 26.91 7.87 39.81
N ILE A 680 26.06 6.95 40.28
CA ILE A 680 25.84 6.72 41.71
C ILE A 680 27.15 6.33 42.40
N ARG A 681 27.93 5.41 41.82
CA ARG A 681 29.23 4.98 42.36
C ARG A 681 30.22 6.14 42.44
N GLU A 682 30.53 6.79 41.33
CA GLU A 682 31.58 7.82 41.26
C GLU A 682 31.25 9.04 42.14
N LEU A 683 30.01 9.54 42.09
CA LEU A 683 29.61 10.68 42.92
C LEU A 683 29.52 10.32 44.41
N SER A 684 29.17 9.09 44.77
CA SER A 684 29.17 8.67 46.18
C SER A 684 30.58 8.51 46.74
N ILE A 685 31.58 8.20 45.91
CA ILE A 685 33.00 8.18 46.31
C ILE A 685 33.55 9.61 46.49
N GLN A 686 33.17 10.54 45.60
CA GLN A 686 33.68 11.92 45.63
C GLN A 686 32.92 12.86 46.57
N THR A 687 31.67 12.55 46.92
CA THR A 687 30.79 13.40 47.73
C THR A 687 30.06 12.59 48.81
N THR A 688 28.74 12.44 48.71
CA THR A 688 27.92 11.56 49.57
C THR A 688 26.80 10.95 48.74
N LEU A 689 26.25 9.82 49.19
CA LEU A 689 25.08 9.18 48.57
C LEU A 689 23.89 10.15 48.40
N GLN A 690 23.73 11.08 49.33
CA GLN A 690 22.68 12.10 49.34
C GLN A 690 22.84 13.09 48.16
N TRP A 691 24.06 13.46 47.79
CA TRP A 691 24.32 14.30 46.61
C TRP A 691 24.21 13.50 45.30
N ALA A 692 24.68 12.25 45.29
CA ALA A 692 24.53 11.36 44.14
C ALA A 692 23.05 11.09 43.79
N THR A 693 22.19 10.88 44.80
CA THR A 693 20.74 10.71 44.61
C THR A 693 20.03 12.00 44.18
N ARG A 694 20.46 13.17 44.65
CA ARG A 694 19.93 14.47 44.15
C ARG A 694 20.32 14.74 42.70
N ALA A 695 21.55 14.42 42.30
CA ALA A 695 21.99 14.48 40.91
C ALA A 695 21.15 13.55 40.02
N MET A 696 20.86 12.33 40.49
CA MET A 696 19.92 11.42 39.83
C MET A 696 18.52 12.03 39.69
N ALA A 697 17.96 12.60 40.77
CA ALA A 697 16.64 13.23 40.73
C ALA A 697 16.55 14.36 39.68
N LEU A 698 17.61 15.16 39.53
CA LEU A 698 17.67 16.23 38.53
C LEU A 698 17.67 15.69 37.09
N ILE A 699 18.45 14.65 36.80
CA ILE A 699 18.47 14.00 35.48
C ILE A 699 17.10 13.40 35.16
N LEU A 700 16.49 12.69 36.12
CA LEU A 700 15.16 12.12 35.95
C LEU A 700 14.11 13.22 35.72
N LEU A 701 14.16 14.33 36.45
CA LEU A 701 13.27 15.47 36.26
C LEU A 701 13.36 16.05 34.84
N VAL A 702 14.56 16.28 34.29
CA VAL A 702 14.74 16.82 32.93
C VAL A 702 14.16 15.88 31.87
N LEU A 703 14.44 14.58 31.96
CA LEU A 703 13.94 13.57 31.02
C LEU A 703 12.42 13.39 31.10
N LEU A 704 11.85 13.47 32.31
CA LEU A 704 10.41 13.41 32.53
C LEU A 704 9.69 14.68 32.06
N LEU A 705 10.26 15.87 32.26
CA LEU A 705 9.72 17.13 31.70
C LEU A 705 9.67 17.10 30.18
N PHE A 706 10.75 16.65 29.51
CA PHE A 706 10.77 16.45 28.07
C PHE A 706 9.65 15.49 27.61
N SER A 707 9.48 14.36 28.32
CA SER A 707 8.43 13.38 28.03
C SER A 707 7.02 13.99 28.18
N ASN A 708 6.77 14.80 29.20
CA ASN A 708 5.48 15.47 29.43
C ASN A 708 5.12 16.49 28.34
N VAL A 709 6.11 17.17 27.76
CA VAL A 709 5.90 18.14 26.67
C VAL A 709 5.68 17.46 25.31
N VAL A 710 6.44 16.40 25.04
CA VAL A 710 6.53 15.81 23.69
C VAL A 710 5.46 14.74 23.41
N LEU A 711 5.05 13.98 24.42
CA LEU A 711 4.18 12.83 24.23
C LEU A 711 2.71 13.22 23.98
N ARG A 712 2.15 12.73 22.87
CA ARG A 712 0.79 13.04 22.40
C ARG A 712 -0.03 11.75 22.16
N PRO A 713 -1.13 11.54 22.89
CA PRO A 713 -2.03 10.41 22.63
C PRO A 713 -2.80 10.64 21.32
N ARG A 714 -3.09 9.56 20.60
CA ARG A 714 -3.96 9.56 19.41
C ARG A 714 -5.24 8.80 19.72
N GLY A 715 -6.38 9.51 19.64
CA GLY A 715 -7.71 8.99 19.93
C GLY A 715 -8.13 9.18 21.39
N SER A 716 -9.34 9.70 21.60
CA SER A 716 -9.95 9.91 22.92
C SER A 716 -11.18 9.00 23.09
N GLY A 717 -11.05 7.92 23.85
CA GLY A 717 -12.18 7.12 24.31
C GLY A 717 -12.63 7.58 25.70
N THR A 718 -13.84 8.13 25.82
CA THR A 718 -14.38 8.69 27.09
C THR A 718 -15.29 7.73 27.87
N SER A 719 -15.43 6.48 27.42
CA SER A 719 -16.26 5.47 28.07
C SER A 719 -15.49 4.71 29.16
N ARG A 720 -16.07 4.55 30.36
CA ARG A 720 -15.57 3.60 31.38
C ARG A 720 -15.37 2.20 30.77
N ARG A 721 -14.22 1.57 31.04
CA ARG A 721 -13.87 0.22 30.59
C ARG A 721 -13.70 -0.73 31.79
N PRO A 722 -13.95 -2.05 31.63
CA PRO A 722 -13.71 -3.02 32.68
C PRO A 722 -12.21 -3.14 32.99
N PHE A 723 -11.85 -3.34 34.26
CA PHE A 723 -10.47 -3.52 34.70
C PHE A 723 -9.80 -4.81 34.18
N VAL A 724 -10.59 -5.78 33.75
CA VAL A 724 -10.14 -7.10 33.30
C VAL A 724 -10.78 -7.41 31.96
N ASP A 725 -9.96 -7.72 30.95
CA ASP A 725 -10.44 -8.23 29.68
C ASP A 725 -10.66 -9.75 29.78
N GLN A 726 -11.92 -10.16 30.01
CA GLN A 726 -12.27 -11.58 30.13
C GLN A 726 -11.88 -12.41 28.89
N THR A 727 -11.78 -11.78 27.71
CA THR A 727 -11.36 -12.47 26.47
C THR A 727 -9.91 -12.92 26.52
N ALA A 728 -9.07 -12.32 27.37
CA ALA A 728 -7.67 -12.70 27.52
C ALA A 728 -7.49 -14.08 28.20
N PHE A 729 -8.50 -14.59 28.93
CA PHE A 729 -8.46 -15.94 29.54
C PHE A 729 -8.86 -17.07 28.59
N THR A 730 -9.42 -16.75 27.42
CA THR A 730 -9.73 -17.72 26.36
C THR A 730 -8.81 -17.59 25.14
N ASP A 731 -8.06 -16.49 25.05
CA ASP A 731 -6.99 -16.24 24.09
C ASP A 731 -5.74 -17.06 24.44
N TRP A 732 -5.76 -18.36 24.11
CA TRP A 732 -4.61 -19.27 24.21
C TRP A 732 -3.29 -18.73 23.62
N PRO A 733 -3.26 -18.01 22.48
CA PRO A 733 -2.02 -17.40 21.96
C PRO A 733 -1.45 -16.34 22.91
N TYR A 734 -2.29 -15.46 23.43
CA TYR A 734 -1.90 -14.52 24.47
C TYR A 734 -1.44 -15.25 25.75
N LEU A 735 -2.20 -16.23 26.26
CA LEU A 735 -1.86 -16.96 27.50
C LEU A 735 -0.54 -17.73 27.40
N THR A 736 -0.34 -18.50 26.33
CA THR A 736 0.92 -19.24 26.12
C THR A 736 2.11 -18.31 25.97
N PHE A 737 1.94 -17.14 25.35
CA PHE A 737 2.99 -16.12 25.29
C PHE A 737 3.29 -15.49 26.66
N VAL A 738 2.27 -15.21 27.49
CA VAL A 738 2.43 -14.73 28.87
C VAL A 738 3.17 -15.77 29.73
N VAL A 739 2.77 -17.04 29.67
CA VAL A 739 3.46 -18.13 30.41
C VAL A 739 4.91 -18.27 29.93
N GLY A 740 5.15 -18.29 28.61
CA GLY A 740 6.50 -18.37 28.05
C GLY A 740 7.40 -17.21 28.49
N CYS A 741 6.90 -15.97 28.47
CA CYS A 741 7.65 -14.81 28.96
C CYS A 741 7.88 -14.86 30.48
N SER A 742 6.93 -15.41 31.24
CA SER A 742 7.08 -15.62 32.69
C SER A 742 8.17 -16.64 33.00
N SER A 743 8.24 -17.74 32.25
CA SER A 743 9.34 -18.72 32.35
C SER A 743 10.71 -18.11 32.00
N VAL A 744 10.80 -17.23 30.99
CA VAL A 744 12.03 -16.50 30.69
C VAL A 744 12.46 -15.61 31.87
N PHE A 745 11.53 -14.85 32.46
CA PHE A 745 11.86 -13.96 33.59
C PHE A 745 12.32 -14.68 34.87
N LEU A 746 11.90 -15.93 35.10
CA LEU A 746 12.41 -16.74 36.24
C LEU A 746 13.94 -16.97 36.18
N GLY A 747 14.53 -17.04 34.98
CA GLY A 747 15.97 -17.29 34.81
C GLY A 747 16.79 -16.09 34.36
N MET A 748 16.20 -15.19 33.58
CA MET A 748 16.90 -14.13 32.84
C MET A 748 17.66 -13.13 33.72
N TYR A 749 17.20 -12.89 34.95
CA TYR A 749 17.85 -11.96 35.88
C TYR A 749 18.90 -12.61 36.79
N THR A 750 18.98 -13.94 36.87
CA THR A 750 19.99 -14.63 37.70
C THR A 750 21.42 -14.25 37.29
N PRO A 751 21.79 -14.15 35.99
CA PRO A 751 23.10 -13.67 35.56
C PRO A 751 23.34 -12.17 35.84
N PHE A 752 22.32 -11.33 35.75
CA PHE A 752 22.44 -9.90 36.10
C PHE A 752 22.88 -9.68 37.54
N VAL A 753 22.38 -10.51 38.47
CA VAL A 753 22.67 -10.38 39.90
C VAL A 753 23.99 -11.07 40.27
N TYR A 754 24.26 -12.26 39.73
CA TYR A 754 25.35 -13.12 40.25
C TYR A 754 26.62 -13.17 39.38
N VAL A 755 26.66 -12.56 38.19
CA VAL A 755 27.88 -12.62 37.35
C VAL A 755 29.06 -11.88 37.98
N GLN A 756 28.81 -10.78 38.72
CA GLN A 756 29.86 -10.03 39.41
C GLN A 756 30.44 -10.82 40.58
N SER A 757 29.59 -11.41 41.43
CA SER A 757 30.06 -12.25 42.55
C SER A 757 30.74 -13.53 42.06
N TYR A 758 30.27 -14.13 40.96
CA TYR A 758 30.92 -15.28 40.33
C TYR A 758 32.36 -14.95 39.89
N ALA A 759 32.53 -13.78 39.26
CA ALA A 759 33.83 -13.33 38.75
C ALA A 759 34.83 -13.03 39.88
N LEU A 760 34.35 -12.48 41.00
CA LEU A 760 35.15 -12.18 42.20
C LEU A 760 35.49 -13.44 43.01
N GLU A 761 34.51 -14.30 43.29
CA GLU A 761 34.71 -15.51 44.14
C GLU A 761 35.55 -16.62 43.48
N HIS A 762 35.86 -16.48 42.18
CA HIS A 762 36.71 -17.40 41.43
C HIS A 762 37.99 -16.72 40.88
N ASP A 763 38.29 -15.48 41.31
CA ASP A 763 39.44 -14.67 40.86
C ASP A 763 39.61 -14.60 39.32
N ILE A 764 38.49 -14.56 38.58
CA ILE A 764 38.49 -14.65 37.10
C ILE A 764 38.94 -13.33 36.45
N VAL A 765 38.69 -12.20 37.11
CA VAL A 765 39.00 -10.84 36.65
C VAL A 765 39.42 -9.95 37.82
N SER A 766 40.12 -8.85 37.54
CA SER A 766 40.45 -7.85 38.55
C SER A 766 39.17 -7.25 39.18
N PRO A 767 39.21 -6.84 40.47
CA PRO A 767 38.04 -6.24 41.14
C PRO A 767 37.41 -5.07 40.38
N ASP A 768 38.24 -4.19 39.79
CA ASP A 768 37.75 -3.07 38.98
C ASP A 768 36.98 -3.54 37.74
N LEU A 769 37.47 -4.58 37.04
CA LEU A 769 36.80 -5.11 35.85
C LEU A 769 35.51 -5.87 36.20
N ALA A 770 35.47 -6.56 37.35
CA ALA A 770 34.25 -7.20 37.84
C ALA A 770 33.08 -6.20 38.01
N LEU A 771 33.40 -5.00 38.52
CA LEU A 771 32.41 -3.92 38.69
C LEU A 771 31.84 -3.42 37.35
N TYR A 772 32.63 -3.45 36.27
CA TYR A 772 32.16 -3.07 34.94
C TYR A 772 31.40 -4.16 34.18
N LEU A 773 31.40 -5.44 34.61
CA LEU A 773 30.70 -6.52 33.90
C LEU A 773 29.20 -6.22 33.67
N LEU A 774 28.52 -5.66 34.67
CA LEU A 774 27.11 -5.27 34.57
C LEU A 774 26.90 -4.10 33.58
N ALA A 775 27.81 -3.13 33.55
CA ALA A 775 27.77 -2.02 32.61
C ALA A 775 28.05 -2.48 31.17
N ILE A 776 28.96 -3.45 30.97
CA ILE A 776 29.23 -4.09 29.68
C ILE A 776 27.99 -4.84 29.18
N LEU A 777 27.32 -5.59 30.06
CA LEU A 777 26.07 -6.31 29.75
C LEU A 777 24.95 -5.34 29.33
N ASN A 778 24.72 -4.26 30.09
CA ASN A 778 23.72 -3.25 29.73
C ASN A 778 24.09 -2.50 28.43
N SER A 779 25.38 -2.22 28.20
CA SER A 779 25.88 -1.58 26.97
C SER A 779 25.63 -2.44 25.73
N SER A 780 25.96 -3.73 25.77
CA SER A 780 25.71 -4.64 24.64
C SER A 780 24.21 -4.84 24.37
N SER A 781 23.37 -4.70 25.40
CA SER A 781 21.90 -4.76 25.24
C SER A 781 21.31 -3.63 24.39
N ILE A 782 21.98 -2.48 24.27
CA ILE A 782 21.54 -1.36 23.41
C ILE A 782 21.57 -1.81 21.94
N PHE A 783 22.68 -2.39 21.48
CA PHE A 783 22.79 -2.97 20.14
C PHE A 783 21.82 -4.14 19.94
N GLY A 784 21.64 -4.95 20.99
CA GLY A 784 20.65 -6.02 21.08
C GLY A 784 19.19 -5.56 20.90
N ARG A 785 18.86 -4.30 21.19
CA ARG A 785 17.51 -3.75 20.99
C ARG A 785 17.29 -3.21 19.58
N ILE A 786 18.36 -2.85 18.87
CA ILE A 786 18.28 -2.23 17.53
C ILE A 786 18.43 -3.27 16.41
N VAL A 787 19.49 -4.08 16.44
CA VAL A 787 19.83 -4.97 15.31
C VAL A 787 18.78 -6.07 15.10
N PRO A 788 18.34 -6.83 16.13
CA PRO A 788 17.26 -7.81 16.01
C PRO A 788 15.91 -7.15 15.67
N ALA A 789 15.64 -5.94 16.16
CA ALA A 789 14.42 -5.20 15.82
C ALA A 789 14.37 -4.73 14.37
N PHE A 790 15.53 -4.46 13.77
CA PHE A 790 15.66 -4.24 12.33
C PHE A 790 15.45 -5.56 11.55
N LEU A 791 16.10 -6.65 11.97
CA LEU A 791 15.97 -7.97 11.34
C LEU A 791 14.55 -8.58 11.44
N ALA A 792 13.80 -8.25 12.49
CA ALA A 792 12.41 -8.67 12.69
C ALA A 792 11.44 -8.20 11.58
N GLN A 793 11.84 -7.20 10.77
CA GLN A 793 11.09 -6.79 9.57
C GLN A 793 11.15 -7.85 8.45
N TYR A 794 12.18 -8.70 8.45
CA TYR A 794 12.39 -9.76 7.45
C TYR A 794 12.08 -11.16 8.00
N LEU A 795 12.45 -11.43 9.26
CA LEU A 795 12.27 -12.73 9.92
C LEU A 795 10.91 -12.88 10.62
N GLY A 796 10.24 -11.77 10.93
CA GLY A 796 9.04 -11.72 11.77
C GLY A 796 9.39 -11.60 13.27
N PRO A 797 8.67 -10.77 14.05
CA PRO A 797 8.97 -10.58 15.48
C PRO A 797 8.91 -11.87 16.33
N MET A 798 7.99 -12.78 16.05
CA MET A 798 7.85 -14.03 16.81
C MET A 798 9.06 -14.97 16.59
N ASN A 799 9.49 -15.18 15.35
CA ASN A 799 10.69 -15.97 15.07
C ASN A 799 11.95 -15.31 15.66
N THR A 800 11.99 -13.97 15.69
CA THR A 800 13.09 -13.21 16.26
C THR A 800 13.17 -13.36 17.78
N ILE A 801 12.03 -13.32 18.51
CA ILE A 801 12.05 -13.53 19.97
C ILE A 801 12.39 -14.97 20.34
N ILE A 802 11.92 -15.97 19.58
CA ILE A 802 12.22 -17.39 19.82
C ILE A 802 13.72 -17.67 19.60
N GLY A 803 14.31 -17.13 18.53
CA GLY A 803 15.76 -17.23 18.30
C GLY A 803 16.56 -16.54 19.41
N ALA A 804 16.11 -15.38 19.89
CA ALA A 804 16.74 -14.69 21.00
C ALA A 804 16.65 -15.48 22.31
N THR A 805 15.47 -15.98 22.71
CA THR A 805 15.34 -16.73 23.97
C THR A 805 16.10 -18.06 23.93
N ALA A 806 16.20 -18.70 22.75
CA ALA A 806 17.04 -19.89 22.56
C ALA A 806 18.52 -19.57 22.76
N GLY A 807 19.01 -18.49 22.14
CA GLY A 807 20.37 -17.99 22.36
C GLY A 807 20.62 -17.61 23.82
N LEU A 808 19.63 -17.06 24.51
CA LEU A 808 19.75 -16.64 25.91
C LEU A 808 19.93 -17.85 26.84
N ALA A 809 19.18 -18.92 26.62
CA ALA A 809 19.35 -20.19 27.33
C ALA A 809 20.78 -20.75 27.11
N ILE A 810 21.25 -20.78 25.86
CA ILE A 810 22.61 -21.24 25.51
C ILE A 810 23.68 -20.38 26.22
N THR A 811 23.55 -19.06 26.23
CA THR A 811 24.50 -18.18 26.96
C THR A 811 24.47 -18.44 28.46
N SER A 812 23.31 -18.66 29.06
CA SER A 812 23.19 -18.97 30.49
C SER A 812 23.86 -20.30 30.85
N PHE A 813 23.74 -21.34 30.01
CA PHE A 813 24.50 -22.58 30.21
C PHE A 813 26.02 -22.37 29.99
N SER A 814 26.43 -21.49 29.07
CA SER A 814 27.85 -21.23 28.81
C SER A 814 28.61 -20.59 30.00
N LEU A 815 27.90 -19.96 30.94
CA LEU A 815 28.49 -19.43 32.18
C LEU A 815 29.13 -20.53 33.06
N ILE A 816 28.72 -21.80 32.90
CA ILE A 816 29.31 -22.93 33.63
C ILE A 816 30.78 -23.16 33.23
N VAL A 817 31.15 -22.85 31.99
CA VAL A 817 32.51 -23.05 31.44
C VAL A 817 33.30 -21.74 31.27
N ALA A 818 32.75 -20.62 31.76
CA ALA A 818 33.29 -19.27 31.63
C ALA A 818 34.36 -18.93 32.69
N THR A 819 35.30 -19.85 32.93
CA THR A 819 36.31 -19.80 34.00
C THR A 819 37.53 -18.92 33.72
N THR A 820 37.52 -18.12 32.64
CA THR A 820 38.64 -17.22 32.29
C THR A 820 38.12 -15.87 31.81
N ALA A 821 38.88 -14.79 32.07
CA ALA A 821 38.48 -13.43 31.74
C ALA A 821 37.94 -13.26 30.29
N PRO A 822 38.59 -13.78 29.23
CA PRO A 822 38.09 -13.60 27.86
C PRO A 822 36.78 -14.36 27.60
N ARG A 823 36.60 -15.55 28.20
CA ARG A 823 35.36 -16.33 28.06
C ARG A 823 34.22 -15.66 28.80
N LEU A 824 34.45 -15.19 30.02
CA LEU A 824 33.45 -14.48 30.82
C LEU A 824 33.00 -13.19 30.12
N LEU A 825 33.94 -12.37 29.63
CA LEU A 825 33.63 -11.16 28.87
C LEU A 825 32.84 -11.46 27.60
N ALA A 826 33.23 -12.48 26.82
CA ALA A 826 32.51 -12.88 25.62
C ALA A 826 31.06 -13.33 25.94
N THR A 827 30.88 -14.20 26.93
CA THR A 827 29.55 -14.64 27.38
C THR A 827 28.69 -13.45 27.83
N VAL A 828 29.24 -12.54 28.64
CA VAL A 828 28.53 -11.34 29.12
C VAL A 828 28.09 -10.41 27.98
N ILE A 829 28.96 -10.18 26.99
CA ILE A 829 28.63 -9.34 25.82
C ILE A 829 27.52 -9.97 24.99
N VAL A 830 27.64 -11.25 24.63
CA VAL A 830 26.64 -11.96 23.83
C VAL A 830 25.31 -12.08 24.59
N GLN A 831 25.36 -12.38 25.88
CA GLN A 831 24.17 -12.44 26.74
C GLN A 831 23.44 -11.10 26.82
N GLY A 832 24.17 -9.99 27.00
CA GLY A 832 23.56 -8.66 27.02
C GLY A 832 22.91 -8.29 25.68
N PHE A 833 23.57 -8.55 24.55
CA PHE A 833 23.01 -8.37 23.21
C PHE A 833 21.72 -9.19 23.02
N ILE A 834 21.76 -10.48 23.36
CA ILE A 834 20.59 -11.35 23.19
C ILE A 834 19.44 -10.91 24.10
N ASN A 835 19.73 -10.56 25.36
CA ASN A 835 18.75 -10.04 26.31
C ASN A 835 18.10 -8.73 25.83
N GLY A 836 18.86 -7.86 25.17
CA GLY A 836 18.32 -6.67 24.50
C GLY A 836 17.22 -7.02 23.49
N SER A 837 17.40 -8.09 22.73
CA SER A 837 16.45 -8.57 21.71
C SER A 837 15.08 -8.90 22.31
N PHE A 838 15.06 -9.55 23.48
CA PHE A 838 13.84 -9.95 24.18
C PHE A 838 12.98 -8.72 24.54
N PHE A 839 13.60 -7.73 25.20
CA PHE A 839 12.92 -6.48 25.58
C PHE A 839 12.39 -5.66 24.40
N ALA A 840 13.03 -5.70 23.23
CA ALA A 840 12.52 -5.01 22.03
C ALA A 840 11.32 -5.74 21.39
N MET A 841 11.34 -7.08 21.37
CA MET A 841 10.34 -7.89 20.66
C MET A 841 9.11 -8.21 21.50
N GLN A 842 9.23 -8.43 22.81
CA GLN A 842 8.12 -8.76 23.70
C GLN A 842 6.96 -7.74 23.60
N PRO A 843 7.18 -6.41 23.68
CA PRO A 843 6.09 -5.44 23.57
C PRO A 843 5.43 -5.44 22.17
N THR A 844 6.24 -5.63 21.14
CA THR A 844 5.80 -5.69 19.73
C THR A 844 4.88 -6.89 19.47
N ILE A 845 5.09 -8.00 20.17
CA ILE A 845 4.25 -9.20 20.05
C ILE A 845 2.94 -9.04 20.82
N PHE A 846 2.94 -8.51 22.05
CA PHE A 846 1.70 -8.22 22.78
C PHE A 846 0.75 -7.28 22.02
N VAL A 847 1.29 -6.26 21.34
CA VAL A 847 0.49 -5.38 20.46
C VAL A 847 -0.12 -6.15 19.29
N ARG A 848 0.61 -7.13 18.71
CA ARG A 848 0.10 -7.96 17.60
C ARG A 848 -0.86 -9.07 18.02
N LEU A 849 -0.76 -9.57 19.26
CA LEU A 849 -1.70 -10.51 19.85
C LEU A 849 -2.97 -9.83 20.37
N THR A 850 -3.01 -8.49 20.38
CA THR A 850 -4.18 -7.72 20.83
C THR A 850 -4.98 -7.22 19.62
N VAL A 851 -6.09 -7.90 19.32
CA VAL A 851 -6.94 -7.63 18.14
C VAL A 851 -7.64 -6.26 18.21
N ASP A 852 -8.05 -5.80 19.40
CA ASP A 852 -8.65 -4.48 19.63
C ASP A 852 -7.58 -3.49 20.14
N PRO A 853 -7.11 -2.52 19.33
CA PRO A 853 -6.07 -1.57 19.74
C PRO A 853 -6.45 -0.72 20.97
N ARG A 854 -7.73 -0.68 21.33
CA ARG A 854 -8.26 0.07 22.48
C ARG A 854 -8.17 -0.69 23.81
N ARG A 855 -7.69 -1.95 23.79
CA ARG A 855 -7.48 -2.81 24.97
C ARG A 855 -6.00 -3.12 25.22
N ILE A 856 -5.10 -2.47 24.49
CA ILE A 856 -3.65 -2.72 24.59
C ILE A 856 -3.19 -2.50 26.03
N GLY A 857 -3.58 -1.40 26.70
CA GLY A 857 -3.17 -1.14 28.08
C GLY A 857 -3.65 -2.22 29.05
N THR A 858 -4.92 -2.60 28.97
CA THR A 858 -5.56 -3.59 29.86
C THR A 858 -4.92 -4.97 29.71
N ARG A 859 -4.76 -5.47 28.47
CA ARG A 859 -4.09 -6.76 28.24
C ARG A 859 -2.61 -6.71 28.65
N PHE A 860 -1.90 -5.63 28.36
CA PHE A 860 -0.50 -5.48 28.79
C PHE A 860 -0.36 -5.48 30.32
N GLY A 861 -1.28 -4.82 31.02
CA GLY A 861 -1.38 -4.82 32.48
C GLY A 861 -1.61 -6.20 33.06
N MET A 862 -2.57 -6.96 32.51
CA MET A 862 -2.84 -8.35 32.91
C MET A 862 -1.62 -9.27 32.70
N ALA A 863 -0.91 -9.13 31.57
CA ALA A 863 0.32 -9.89 31.31
C ALA A 863 1.40 -9.58 32.35
N PHE A 864 1.66 -8.30 32.60
CA PHE A 864 2.65 -7.84 33.57
C PHE A 864 2.32 -8.32 34.98
N SER A 865 1.05 -8.34 35.38
CA SER A 865 0.61 -8.85 36.70
C SER A 865 0.97 -10.31 36.96
N VAL A 866 0.98 -11.15 35.91
CA VAL A 866 1.42 -12.56 36.02
C VAL A 866 2.95 -12.62 36.03
N MET A 867 3.58 -11.86 35.14
CA MET A 867 5.04 -11.82 34.96
C MET A 867 5.80 -11.23 36.16
N SER A 868 5.17 -10.36 36.97
CA SER A 868 5.77 -9.82 38.20
C SER A 868 6.08 -10.88 39.25
N PHE A 869 5.29 -11.96 39.34
CA PHE A 869 5.58 -13.07 40.26
C PHE A 869 6.81 -13.87 39.81
N ALA A 870 7.00 -14.06 38.50
CA ALA A 870 8.22 -14.69 37.97
C ALA A 870 9.48 -13.86 38.27
N LEU A 871 9.39 -12.53 38.09
CA LEU A 871 10.45 -11.59 38.48
C LEU A 871 10.77 -11.62 39.99
N LEU A 872 9.75 -11.77 40.84
CA LEU A 872 9.90 -11.81 42.29
C LEU A 872 10.65 -13.07 42.78
N PHE A 873 10.36 -14.25 42.20
CA PHE A 873 10.96 -15.51 42.64
C PHE A 873 12.27 -15.89 41.92
N GLY A 874 12.51 -15.40 40.70
CA GLY A 874 13.64 -15.81 39.87
C GLY A 874 15.03 -15.64 40.54
N PRO A 875 15.45 -14.42 40.90
CA PRO A 875 16.74 -14.19 41.54
C PRO A 875 16.88 -14.88 42.91
N PRO A 876 15.89 -14.82 43.84
CA PRO A 876 15.99 -15.54 45.12
C PRO A 876 16.15 -17.06 44.99
N VAL A 877 15.45 -17.71 44.05
CA VAL A 877 15.63 -19.15 43.78
C VAL A 877 17.03 -19.43 43.23
N GLY A 878 17.52 -18.61 42.29
CA GLY A 878 18.90 -18.69 41.81
C GLY A 878 19.94 -18.54 42.93
N GLY A 879 19.72 -17.62 43.88
CA GLY A 879 20.57 -17.42 45.05
C GLY A 879 20.53 -18.58 46.05
N ALA A 880 19.36 -19.16 46.29
CA ALA A 880 19.21 -20.35 47.13
C ALA A 880 19.95 -21.55 46.53
N LEU A 881 19.80 -21.79 45.23
CA LEU A 881 20.51 -22.84 44.50
C LEU A 881 22.03 -22.61 44.46
N ARG A 882 22.47 -21.36 44.28
CA ARG A 882 23.88 -20.97 44.42
C ARG A 882 24.43 -21.36 45.81
N LYS A 883 23.67 -21.07 46.88
CA LYS A 883 24.10 -21.32 48.26
C LYS A 883 24.18 -22.80 48.62
N SER A 884 23.31 -23.65 48.08
CA SER A 884 23.27 -25.09 48.40
C SER A 884 24.05 -25.98 47.44
N LEU A 885 24.15 -25.62 46.17
CA LEU A 885 24.68 -26.46 45.09
C LEU A 885 25.70 -25.74 44.18
N GLY A 886 26.10 -24.52 44.54
CA GLY A 886 27.09 -23.73 43.80
C GLY A 886 26.54 -23.03 42.55
N TYR A 887 27.37 -22.19 41.93
CA TYR A 887 26.98 -21.36 40.77
C TYR A 887 26.48 -22.17 39.56
N ALA A 888 27.01 -23.37 39.34
CA ALA A 888 26.56 -24.24 38.25
C ALA A 888 25.05 -24.55 38.35
N ALA A 889 24.52 -24.77 39.55
CA ALA A 889 23.08 -24.99 39.76
C ALA A 889 22.25 -23.73 39.44
N ALA A 890 22.75 -22.54 39.78
CA ALA A 890 22.10 -21.27 39.44
C ALA A 890 22.10 -21.00 37.92
N TRP A 891 23.18 -21.35 37.22
CA TRP A 891 23.28 -21.24 35.76
C TRP A 891 22.42 -22.28 35.03
N ILE A 892 22.35 -23.52 35.54
CA ILE A 892 21.43 -24.55 35.02
C ILE A 892 19.97 -24.14 35.23
N TRP A 893 19.61 -23.59 36.39
CA TRP A 893 18.28 -23.02 36.64
C TRP A 893 17.93 -21.92 35.64
N ALA A 894 18.85 -20.95 35.44
CA ALA A 894 18.66 -19.87 34.50
C ALA A 894 18.50 -20.37 33.06
N GLY A 895 19.39 -21.24 32.58
CA GLY A 895 19.31 -21.82 31.24
C GLY A 895 18.04 -22.65 31.03
N SER A 896 17.65 -23.47 32.01
CA SER A 896 16.51 -24.39 31.89
C SER A 896 15.17 -23.67 31.91
N THR A 897 14.98 -22.68 32.79
CA THR A 897 13.73 -21.89 32.85
C THR A 897 13.53 -21.06 31.57
N ILE A 898 14.60 -20.47 31.05
CA ILE A 898 14.59 -19.76 29.77
C ILE A 898 14.29 -20.73 28.62
N LEU A 899 14.90 -21.92 28.59
CA LEU A 899 14.63 -22.95 27.57
C LEU A 899 13.18 -23.46 27.61
N THR A 900 12.59 -23.65 28.78
CA THR A 900 11.15 -23.93 28.92
C THR A 900 10.33 -22.78 28.36
N GLY A 901 10.74 -21.53 28.60
CA GLY A 901 10.15 -20.34 27.98
C GLY A 901 10.21 -20.35 26.45
N VAL A 902 11.33 -20.79 25.86
CA VAL A 902 11.47 -21.01 24.39
C VAL A 902 10.49 -22.05 23.90
N GLN A 903 10.35 -23.18 24.61
CA GLN A 903 9.46 -24.27 24.21
C GLN A 903 7.99 -23.85 24.29
N VAL A 904 7.57 -23.20 25.38
CA VAL A 904 6.20 -22.70 25.54
C VAL A 904 5.88 -21.58 24.53
N ALA A 905 6.79 -20.61 24.34
CA ALA A 905 6.65 -19.57 23.32
C ALA A 905 6.81 -20.10 21.88
N GLY A 906 7.38 -21.29 21.69
CA GLY A 906 7.51 -22.02 20.42
C GLY A 906 6.37 -23.03 20.16
N ILE A 907 5.53 -23.31 21.17
CA ILE A 907 4.24 -23.99 21.01
C ILE A 907 3.18 -22.96 20.56
N ALA A 908 3.23 -21.73 21.07
CA ALA A 908 2.35 -20.61 20.69
C ALA A 908 2.21 -20.34 19.16
N PRO A 909 3.23 -20.49 18.28
CA PRO A 909 3.11 -20.22 16.85
C PRO A 909 2.68 -21.45 16.04
N CYS A 910 2.67 -22.65 16.65
CA CYS A 910 2.53 -23.90 15.92
C CYS A 910 1.07 -24.20 15.54
N LYS A 911 0.67 -23.59 14.41
CA LYS A 911 -0.43 -24.01 13.52
C LYS A 911 -1.84 -23.73 14.02
N LYS A 912 -2.23 -24.16 15.22
CA LYS A 912 -3.61 -24.00 15.69
C LYS A 912 -3.98 -22.54 15.97
N LEU A 913 -3.07 -21.80 16.60
CA LEU A 913 -3.32 -20.42 17.03
C LEU A 913 -3.29 -19.40 15.89
N TYR A 914 -2.52 -19.67 14.82
CA TYR A 914 -2.52 -18.85 13.61
C TYR A 914 -3.85 -18.99 12.85
N LEU A 915 -4.46 -20.17 12.88
CA LEU A 915 -5.81 -20.42 12.39
C LEU A 915 -6.86 -19.80 13.33
N ASP A 916 -6.86 -20.10 14.62
CA ASP A 916 -7.87 -19.60 15.58
C ASP A 916 -7.86 -18.06 15.73
N ASN A 917 -6.70 -17.39 15.66
CA ASN A 917 -6.62 -15.92 15.64
C ASN A 917 -6.84 -15.29 14.27
N MET A 918 -6.67 -16.01 13.15
CA MET A 918 -7.24 -15.52 11.89
C MET A 918 -8.76 -15.64 11.94
N ILE A 919 -9.33 -16.77 12.35
CA ILE A 919 -10.78 -17.02 12.45
C ILE A 919 -11.48 -15.96 13.32
N SER A 920 -10.92 -15.59 14.48
CA SER A 920 -11.50 -14.53 15.34
C SER A 920 -11.29 -13.10 14.82
N SER A 921 -10.47 -12.91 13.78
CA SER A 921 -10.26 -11.63 13.08
C SER A 921 -11.01 -11.51 11.75
N ILE A 922 -11.53 -12.63 11.20
CA ILE A 922 -12.32 -12.63 9.96
C ILE A 922 -13.58 -11.77 10.18
N VAL A 923 -13.81 -10.81 9.30
CA VAL A 923 -15.05 -10.03 9.29
C VAL A 923 -16.24 -10.99 9.13
N PRO A 924 -17.27 -10.97 10.02
CA PRO A 924 -18.42 -11.87 9.92
C PRO A 924 -19.05 -11.84 8.53
N PHE A 925 -19.47 -12.99 8.01
CA PHE A 925 -19.88 -13.16 6.63
C PHE A 925 -21.03 -12.22 6.27
N LYS A 926 -22.02 -12.08 7.16
CA LYS A 926 -23.15 -11.15 6.99
C LYS A 926 -22.70 -9.69 6.81
N LYS A 927 -21.58 -9.30 7.42
CA LYS A 927 -20.94 -7.99 7.24
C LYS A 927 -20.07 -7.96 5.98
N ALA A 928 -19.36 -9.04 5.66
CA ALA A 928 -18.53 -9.14 4.46
C ALA A 928 -19.34 -9.12 3.14
N VAL A 929 -20.59 -9.62 3.14
CA VAL A 929 -21.51 -9.53 1.98
C VAL A 929 -22.46 -8.32 2.03
N SER A 930 -22.31 -7.45 3.02
CA SER A 930 -23.18 -6.27 3.15
C SER A 930 -23.01 -5.32 1.95
N VAL A 931 -24.14 -4.83 1.46
CA VAL A 931 -24.21 -3.90 0.32
C VAL A 931 -24.92 -2.62 0.73
N ALA A 932 -24.43 -1.49 0.23
CA ALA A 932 -25.02 -0.17 0.46
C ALA A 932 -25.64 0.33 -0.85
N GLN A 933 -26.90 0.75 -0.84
CA GLN A 933 -27.57 1.27 -2.03
C GLN A 933 -26.95 2.60 -2.47
N LEU A 934 -26.68 2.71 -3.77
CA LEU A 934 -26.16 3.92 -4.42
C LEU A 934 -27.25 4.63 -5.22
N THR A 935 -28.07 3.85 -5.94
CA THR A 935 -29.22 4.29 -6.74
C THR A 935 -30.32 3.22 -6.66
N ASP A 936 -31.48 3.45 -7.26
CA ASP A 936 -32.58 2.47 -7.33
C ASP A 936 -32.10 1.11 -7.89
N ASP A 937 -31.29 1.18 -8.95
CA ASP A 937 -30.76 0.04 -9.70
C ASP A 937 -29.28 -0.30 -9.42
N SER A 938 -28.67 0.22 -8.33
CA SER A 938 -27.28 -0.16 -8.00
C SER A 938 -26.88 -0.07 -6.52
N TRP A 939 -25.98 -0.96 -6.11
CA TRP A 939 -25.35 -0.97 -4.77
C TRP A 939 -23.82 -1.00 -4.85
N SER A 940 -23.18 -0.70 -3.74
CA SER A 940 -21.75 -0.90 -3.48
C SER A 940 -21.57 -2.08 -2.52
N GLY A 941 -20.76 -3.07 -2.91
CA GLY A 941 -20.16 -4.05 -2.00
C GLY A 941 -18.68 -3.73 -1.76
N ASN A 942 -18.10 -4.23 -0.68
CA ASN A 942 -16.65 -4.12 -0.42
C ASN A 942 -16.03 -5.51 -0.33
N LEU A 943 -15.27 -5.91 -1.35
CA LEU A 943 -14.62 -7.21 -1.39
C LEU A 943 -13.37 -7.18 -0.51
N ILE A 944 -13.38 -7.94 0.58
CA ILE A 944 -12.32 -7.91 1.59
C ILE A 944 -11.29 -9.04 1.44
N GLN A 945 -10.08 -8.79 1.96
CA GLN A 945 -8.93 -9.72 1.93
C GLN A 945 -9.21 -11.06 2.61
N ASP A 946 -10.12 -11.11 3.58
CA ASP A 946 -10.41 -12.28 4.41
C ASP A 946 -11.10 -13.40 3.60
N TYR A 947 -11.95 -13.04 2.62
CA TYR A 947 -12.62 -13.99 1.74
C TYR A 947 -11.90 -14.16 0.39
N CYS A 948 -10.56 -14.12 0.42
CA CYS A 948 -9.71 -14.31 -0.75
C CYS A 948 -9.04 -15.68 -0.82
N VAL A 949 -8.80 -16.13 -2.06
CA VAL A 949 -7.87 -17.22 -2.41
C VAL A 949 -6.67 -16.57 -3.11
N GLY A 950 -5.50 -16.62 -2.49
CA GLY A 950 -4.28 -15.95 -2.94
C GLY A 950 -4.49 -14.44 -3.03
N ALA A 951 -4.27 -13.88 -4.22
CA ALA A 951 -4.43 -12.45 -4.49
C ALA A 951 -5.83 -12.06 -5.05
N VAL A 952 -6.84 -12.93 -4.99
CA VAL A 952 -8.22 -12.64 -5.48
C VAL A 952 -9.31 -13.02 -4.48
N PRO A 953 -10.44 -12.29 -4.47
CA PRO A 953 -11.68 -12.75 -3.84
C PRO A 953 -12.10 -14.14 -4.36
N ASN A 954 -12.66 -14.99 -3.48
CA ASN A 954 -13.28 -16.27 -3.87
C ASN A 954 -14.53 -16.03 -4.75
N GLY A 955 -14.81 -16.93 -5.71
CA GLY A 955 -15.92 -16.79 -6.65
C GLY A 955 -17.27 -16.79 -5.93
N GLY A 956 -17.53 -17.82 -5.12
CA GLY A 956 -18.73 -17.94 -4.31
C GLY A 956 -18.98 -16.76 -3.36
N TYR A 957 -17.94 -16.20 -2.73
CA TYR A 957 -18.05 -14.97 -1.94
C TYR A 957 -18.53 -13.78 -2.78
N VAL A 958 -17.95 -13.58 -3.97
CA VAL A 958 -18.36 -12.51 -4.90
C VAL A 958 -19.80 -12.73 -5.37
N ALA A 959 -20.18 -13.97 -5.64
CA ALA A 959 -21.55 -14.35 -5.98
C ALA A 959 -22.53 -14.10 -4.82
N SER A 960 -22.15 -14.35 -3.57
CA SER A 960 -22.95 -14.02 -2.38
C SER A 960 -23.13 -12.51 -2.18
N VAL A 961 -22.10 -11.70 -2.48
CA VAL A 961 -22.21 -10.23 -2.51
C VAL A 961 -23.23 -9.77 -3.57
N MET A 962 -23.22 -10.38 -4.76
CA MET A 962 -24.22 -10.12 -5.81
C MET A 962 -25.62 -10.62 -5.42
N TYR A 963 -25.73 -11.80 -4.81
CA TYR A 963 -27.00 -12.35 -4.30
C TYR A 963 -27.63 -11.38 -3.28
N GLN A 964 -26.84 -10.87 -2.33
CA GLN A 964 -27.34 -9.95 -1.31
C GLN A 964 -27.84 -8.63 -1.91
N ALA A 965 -27.21 -8.15 -2.99
CA ALA A 965 -27.67 -7.03 -3.79
C ALA A 965 -29.02 -7.31 -4.49
N VAL A 966 -29.16 -8.44 -5.20
CA VAL A 966 -30.43 -8.84 -5.85
C VAL A 966 -31.55 -8.97 -4.82
N GLU A 967 -31.29 -9.64 -3.69
CA GLU A 967 -32.26 -9.81 -2.62
C GLU A 967 -32.75 -8.46 -2.05
N SER A 968 -31.84 -7.50 -1.89
CA SER A 968 -32.17 -6.13 -1.48
C SER A 968 -33.01 -5.39 -2.55
N HIS A 969 -32.74 -5.60 -3.84
CA HIS A 969 -33.55 -5.03 -4.94
C HIS A 969 -34.99 -5.54 -4.90
N VAL A 970 -35.17 -6.85 -4.82
CA VAL A 970 -36.48 -7.52 -4.82
C VAL A 970 -37.34 -6.99 -3.65
N ARG A 971 -36.73 -6.82 -2.47
CA ARG A 971 -37.38 -6.19 -1.31
C ARG A 971 -37.71 -4.71 -1.54
N ASN A 972 -36.80 -3.93 -2.11
CA ASN A 972 -37.05 -2.51 -2.43
C ASN A 972 -38.19 -2.31 -3.44
N LEU A 973 -38.34 -3.23 -4.41
CA LEU A 973 -39.46 -3.27 -5.35
C LEU A 973 -40.78 -3.77 -4.73
N GLY A 974 -40.79 -4.13 -3.44
CA GLY A 974 -41.97 -4.67 -2.75
C GLY A 974 -42.37 -6.09 -3.19
N LEU A 975 -41.53 -6.78 -3.95
CA LEU A 975 -41.81 -8.11 -4.49
C LEU A 975 -41.65 -9.17 -3.39
N LYS A 976 -42.72 -9.96 -3.17
CA LYS A 976 -42.69 -11.13 -2.28
C LYS A 976 -42.22 -12.37 -3.03
N GLN A 977 -40.97 -12.35 -3.47
CA GLN A 977 -40.35 -13.38 -4.29
C GLN A 977 -38.97 -13.75 -3.73
N ASP A 978 -38.61 -15.02 -3.86
CA ASP A 978 -37.31 -15.55 -3.42
C ASP A 978 -36.47 -15.97 -4.64
N ILE A 979 -35.16 -15.83 -4.55
CA ILE A 979 -34.23 -16.25 -5.62
C ILE A 979 -34.20 -17.77 -5.67
N ILE A 980 -34.48 -18.35 -6.86
CA ILE A 980 -34.48 -19.81 -7.10
C ILE A 980 -33.36 -20.27 -8.04
N SER A 981 -32.77 -19.36 -8.82
CA SER A 981 -31.61 -19.68 -9.68
C SER A 981 -30.71 -18.46 -9.83
N ALA A 982 -29.40 -18.69 -9.87
CA ALA A 982 -28.36 -17.69 -10.07
C ALA A 982 -27.29 -18.25 -11.04
N GLN A 983 -27.27 -17.73 -12.26
CA GLN A 983 -26.33 -18.12 -13.32
C GLN A 983 -25.25 -17.04 -13.42
N LEU A 984 -23.99 -17.37 -13.18
CA LEU A 984 -22.88 -16.42 -13.01
C LEU A 984 -21.70 -16.74 -13.93
N GLN A 985 -21.14 -15.69 -14.55
CA GLN A 985 -19.98 -15.77 -15.44
C GLN A 985 -18.88 -14.81 -14.98
N TYR A 986 -17.70 -15.35 -14.68
CA TYR A 986 -16.54 -14.62 -14.16
C TYR A 986 -15.66 -14.15 -15.33
N VAL A 987 -16.06 -13.04 -15.95
CA VAL A 987 -15.43 -12.51 -17.17
C VAL A 987 -14.09 -11.82 -16.94
N ASN A 988 -13.85 -11.23 -15.77
CA ASN A 988 -12.54 -10.65 -15.40
C ASN A 988 -12.19 -10.87 -13.93
N ARG A 989 -10.89 -10.89 -13.65
CA ARG A 989 -10.32 -11.08 -12.30
C ARG A 989 -10.81 -9.99 -11.33
N THR A 990 -11.53 -10.39 -10.30
CA THR A 990 -11.96 -9.53 -9.17
C THR A 990 -10.76 -9.07 -8.33
N GLN A 991 -10.95 -7.98 -7.58
CA GLN A 991 -9.92 -7.34 -6.75
C GLN A 991 -10.46 -7.00 -5.37
N ILE A 992 -9.57 -6.72 -4.43
CA ILE A 992 -9.93 -6.30 -3.06
C ILE A 992 -10.23 -4.79 -3.07
N GLY A 993 -11.26 -4.38 -2.35
CA GLY A 993 -11.77 -3.01 -2.29
C GLY A 993 -13.22 -2.93 -2.77
N GLN A 994 -13.70 -1.69 -2.99
CA GLN A 994 -15.08 -1.47 -3.41
C GLN A 994 -15.36 -2.02 -4.82
N ALA A 995 -16.55 -2.57 -4.98
CA ALA A 995 -17.13 -3.02 -6.22
C ALA A 995 -18.57 -2.50 -6.33
N LYS A 996 -18.94 -1.96 -7.49
CA LYS A 996 -20.32 -1.55 -7.79
C LYS A 996 -21.07 -2.74 -8.39
N ILE A 997 -22.33 -2.92 -8.01
CA ILE A 997 -23.24 -3.93 -8.56
C ILE A 997 -24.39 -3.16 -9.19
N ALA A 998 -24.47 -3.19 -10.52
CA ALA A 998 -25.63 -2.66 -11.25
C ALA A 998 -26.62 -3.81 -11.48
N ILE A 999 -27.92 -3.54 -11.34
CA ILE A 999 -28.99 -4.50 -11.66
C ILE A 999 -29.96 -3.92 -12.68
N GLU A 1000 -30.33 -4.76 -13.63
CA GLU A 1000 -31.31 -4.52 -14.66
C GLU A 1000 -32.47 -5.50 -14.46
N THR A 1001 -33.70 -4.99 -14.42
CA THR A 1001 -34.91 -5.85 -14.36
C THR A 1001 -35.27 -6.31 -15.78
N ILE A 1002 -34.88 -7.54 -16.13
CA ILE A 1002 -35.14 -8.15 -17.45
C ILE A 1002 -36.61 -8.54 -17.59
N LYS A 1003 -37.19 -9.06 -16.51
CA LYS A 1003 -38.60 -9.44 -16.44
C LYS A 1003 -39.12 -9.09 -15.05
N SER A 1004 -40.18 -8.30 -14.97
CA SER A 1004 -40.95 -8.11 -13.74
C SER A 1004 -42.32 -8.76 -13.92
N GLY A 1005 -42.75 -9.56 -12.95
CA GLY A 1005 -44.02 -10.26 -13.02
C GLY A 1005 -44.51 -10.71 -11.66
N ARG A 1006 -45.84 -10.82 -11.48
CA ARG A 1006 -46.45 -11.17 -10.19
C ARG A 1006 -45.98 -12.52 -9.65
N ALA A 1007 -45.78 -13.51 -10.53
CA ALA A 1007 -45.34 -14.85 -10.17
C ALA A 1007 -43.83 -15.08 -10.33
N THR A 1008 -43.22 -14.57 -11.41
CA THR A 1008 -41.78 -14.71 -11.68
C THR A 1008 -41.17 -13.40 -12.15
N SER A 1009 -39.96 -13.12 -11.68
CA SER A 1009 -39.13 -12.00 -12.14
C SER A 1009 -37.71 -12.49 -12.46
N THR A 1010 -37.00 -11.77 -13.32
CA THR A 1010 -35.62 -12.07 -13.70
C THR A 1010 -34.80 -10.79 -13.67
N PHE A 1011 -33.66 -10.82 -12.99
CA PHE A 1011 -32.76 -9.69 -12.81
C PHE A 1011 -31.38 -10.04 -13.39
N HIS A 1012 -30.78 -9.11 -14.11
CA HIS A 1012 -29.42 -9.22 -14.62
C HIS A 1012 -28.52 -8.32 -13.77
N ALA A 1013 -27.58 -8.92 -13.04
CA ALA A 1013 -26.66 -8.23 -12.15
C ALA A 1013 -25.23 -8.24 -12.71
N VAL A 1014 -24.57 -7.08 -12.65
CA VAL A 1014 -23.21 -6.89 -13.16
C VAL A 1014 -22.33 -6.28 -12.09
N LEU A 1015 -21.31 -7.02 -11.65
CA LEU A 1015 -20.31 -6.54 -10.70
C LEU A 1015 -19.12 -5.90 -11.41
N LEU A 1016 -18.79 -4.68 -10.99
CA LEU A 1016 -17.87 -3.74 -11.62
C LEU A 1016 -16.79 -3.32 -10.62
N HIS A 1017 -15.52 -3.33 -11.05
CA HIS A 1017 -14.45 -2.55 -10.39
C HIS A 1017 -14.10 -1.36 -11.28
N GLY A 1018 -14.39 -0.15 -10.80
CA GLY A 1018 -14.44 1.02 -11.67
C GLY A 1018 -15.45 0.79 -12.79
N THR A 1019 -14.99 0.78 -14.03
CA THR A 1019 -15.80 0.46 -15.22
C THR A 1019 -15.71 -1.01 -15.66
N ARG A 1020 -14.74 -1.78 -15.17
CA ARG A 1020 -14.47 -3.15 -15.64
C ARG A 1020 -15.49 -4.13 -15.09
N LYS A 1021 -16.35 -4.68 -15.96
CA LYS A 1021 -17.22 -5.83 -15.67
C LYS A 1021 -16.35 -7.03 -15.28
N CYS A 1022 -16.55 -7.54 -14.07
CA CYS A 1022 -15.79 -8.67 -13.52
C CYS A 1022 -16.65 -9.94 -13.40
N VAL A 1023 -17.89 -9.81 -12.96
CA VAL A 1023 -18.87 -10.91 -12.91
C VAL A 1023 -20.19 -10.43 -13.50
N LEU A 1024 -20.76 -11.24 -14.38
CA LEU A 1024 -22.11 -11.08 -14.92
C LEU A 1024 -22.98 -12.16 -14.28
N GLY A 1025 -24.26 -11.91 -14.03
CA GLY A 1025 -25.16 -12.98 -13.65
C GLY A 1025 -26.65 -12.71 -13.80
N TYR A 1026 -27.40 -13.75 -14.11
CA TYR A 1026 -28.86 -13.74 -14.18
C TYR A 1026 -29.45 -14.43 -12.96
N PHE A 1027 -30.39 -13.76 -12.31
CA PHE A 1027 -31.06 -14.22 -11.10
C PHE A 1027 -32.56 -14.34 -11.37
N VAL A 1028 -33.11 -15.53 -11.16
CA VAL A 1028 -34.54 -15.81 -11.33
C VAL A 1028 -35.20 -15.86 -9.97
N CYS A 1029 -36.25 -15.06 -9.79
CA CYS A 1029 -37.04 -14.97 -8.57
C CYS A 1029 -38.44 -15.54 -8.80
N LEU A 1030 -38.96 -16.27 -7.81
CA LEU A 1030 -40.26 -16.93 -7.85
C LEU A 1030 -41.09 -16.52 -6.61
N ALA A 1031 -42.36 -16.19 -6.81
CA ALA A 1031 -43.31 -15.99 -5.72
C ALA A 1031 -43.69 -17.36 -5.11
N PRO A 1032 -43.88 -17.46 -3.78
CA PRO A 1032 -44.47 -18.64 -3.17
C PRO A 1032 -45.81 -18.98 -3.86
N THR A 1033 -46.06 -20.28 -4.09
CA THR A 1033 -47.29 -20.81 -4.68
C THR A 1033 -48.07 -21.58 -3.61
N PRO A 1034 -49.00 -20.95 -2.87
CA PRO A 1034 -49.77 -21.63 -1.82
C PRO A 1034 -50.63 -22.74 -2.43
N GLY A 1035 -50.61 -23.93 -1.82
CA GLY A 1035 -51.35 -25.09 -2.34
C GLY A 1035 -50.74 -25.75 -3.59
N GLY A 1036 -49.51 -25.41 -3.96
CA GLY A 1036 -48.80 -26.07 -5.07
C GLY A 1036 -48.60 -27.57 -4.83
N LEU A 1037 -48.72 -28.37 -5.91
CA LEU A 1037 -48.54 -29.82 -5.86
C LEU A 1037 -47.13 -30.19 -5.36
N THR A 1038 -47.07 -31.00 -4.30
CA THR A 1038 -45.83 -31.54 -3.74
C THR A 1038 -45.87 -33.06 -3.83
N LEU A 1039 -44.90 -33.67 -4.50
CA LEU A 1039 -44.77 -35.12 -4.66
C LEU A 1039 -43.36 -35.57 -4.29
N ALA A 1040 -43.25 -36.68 -3.55
CA ALA A 1040 -41.96 -37.30 -3.27
C ALA A 1040 -41.47 -38.07 -4.51
N THR A 1041 -40.30 -37.70 -5.04
CA THR A 1041 -39.73 -38.32 -6.25
C THR A 1041 -38.96 -39.61 -5.99
N GLY A 1042 -38.70 -39.96 -4.72
CA GLY A 1042 -37.85 -41.08 -4.33
C GLY A 1042 -36.36 -40.89 -4.67
N TRP A 1043 -35.94 -39.70 -5.13
CA TRP A 1043 -34.56 -39.42 -5.49
C TRP A 1043 -33.63 -39.53 -4.26
N GLN A 1044 -32.48 -40.18 -4.46
CA GLN A 1044 -31.42 -40.31 -3.46
C GLN A 1044 -30.07 -39.98 -4.07
N LEU A 1045 -29.20 -39.34 -3.30
CA LEU A 1045 -27.82 -39.07 -3.70
C LEU A 1045 -27.00 -40.37 -3.62
N LEU A 1046 -26.39 -40.79 -4.73
CA LEU A 1046 -25.57 -42.01 -4.81
C LEU A 1046 -24.08 -41.68 -4.97
N PRO A 1047 -23.17 -42.37 -4.23
CA PRO A 1047 -23.44 -43.22 -3.08
C PRO A 1047 -24.07 -42.44 -1.91
N PRO A 1048 -24.80 -43.06 -0.98
CA PRO A 1048 -25.46 -42.36 0.12
C PRO A 1048 -24.49 -41.53 0.96
N VAL A 1049 -25.02 -40.48 1.62
CA VAL A 1049 -24.24 -39.64 2.54
C VAL A 1049 -23.73 -40.50 3.70
N PRO A 1050 -22.42 -40.51 4.00
CA PRO A 1050 -21.92 -41.27 5.14
C PRO A 1050 -22.43 -40.70 6.47
N PRO A 1051 -22.72 -41.55 7.48
CA PRO A 1051 -23.14 -41.06 8.79
C PRO A 1051 -22.03 -40.23 9.46
N ILE A 1052 -22.42 -39.20 10.21
CA ILE A 1052 -21.51 -38.29 10.94
C ILE A 1052 -21.98 -38.14 12.40
N ASP A 1053 -21.06 -38.12 13.35
CA ASP A 1053 -21.30 -37.65 14.71
C ASP A 1053 -20.84 -36.18 14.77
N PHE A 1054 -21.78 -35.24 14.73
CA PHE A 1054 -21.45 -33.80 14.68
C PHE A 1054 -20.64 -33.33 15.91
N GLU A 1055 -20.91 -33.88 17.09
CA GLU A 1055 -20.15 -33.52 18.30
C GLU A 1055 -18.69 -33.99 18.21
N ARG A 1056 -18.48 -35.24 17.78
CA ARG A 1056 -17.12 -35.77 17.56
C ARG A 1056 -16.43 -35.12 16.38
N ALA A 1057 -17.14 -34.79 15.31
CA ALA A 1057 -16.61 -34.12 14.13
C ALA A 1057 -16.06 -32.72 14.48
N VAL A 1058 -16.82 -31.90 15.22
CA VAL A 1058 -16.36 -30.60 15.74
C VAL A 1058 -15.11 -30.76 16.61
N LYS A 1059 -15.08 -31.78 17.47
CA LYS A 1059 -13.93 -32.11 18.33
C LYS A 1059 -12.77 -32.80 17.59
N GLY A 1060 -12.92 -33.12 16.31
CA GLY A 1060 -11.91 -33.81 15.47
C GLY A 1060 -11.69 -35.29 15.80
N GLY A 1061 -12.64 -35.93 16.48
CA GLY A 1061 -12.60 -37.33 16.94
C GLY A 1061 -13.53 -38.29 16.18
N ASP A 1062 -14.17 -37.87 15.09
CA ASP A 1062 -14.97 -38.77 14.26
C ASP A 1062 -14.06 -39.77 13.50
N PRO A 1063 -14.43 -41.07 13.40
CA PRO A 1063 -13.63 -42.09 12.72
C PRO A 1063 -13.69 -42.03 11.18
N SER A 1064 -14.81 -41.59 10.62
CA SER A 1064 -15.08 -41.52 9.18
C SER A 1064 -14.79 -40.14 8.59
N TRP A 1065 -15.00 -39.12 9.39
CA TRP A 1065 -14.81 -37.72 9.05
C TRP A 1065 -13.53 -37.17 9.68
N SER A 1066 -13.03 -36.02 9.20
CA SER A 1066 -11.87 -35.36 9.79
C SER A 1066 -11.91 -33.85 9.60
N SER A 1067 -11.69 -33.12 10.69
CA SER A 1067 -11.43 -31.67 10.69
C SER A 1067 -9.94 -31.33 10.54
N LYS A 1068 -9.05 -32.31 10.71
CA LYS A 1068 -7.64 -32.19 10.32
C LYS A 1068 -7.54 -32.53 8.84
N ALA A 1069 -7.36 -31.52 7.98
CA ALA A 1069 -7.20 -31.72 6.54
C ALA A 1069 -6.07 -32.73 6.26
N GLY A 1070 -6.44 -33.97 5.91
CA GLY A 1070 -5.53 -35.11 5.74
C GLY A 1070 -4.66 -35.06 4.48
N ARG A 1071 -4.39 -33.86 3.97
CA ARG A 1071 -3.55 -33.60 2.80
C ARG A 1071 -2.57 -32.48 3.17
N ILE A 1072 -1.28 -32.82 3.14
CA ILE A 1072 -0.07 -32.09 3.59
C ILE A 1072 0.06 -30.62 3.08
N GLN A 1073 -0.84 -30.21 2.19
CA GLN A 1073 -0.65 -29.10 1.28
C GLN A 1073 -1.60 -27.92 1.51
N ILE A 1074 -2.79 -28.13 2.06
CA ILE A 1074 -3.63 -26.99 2.51
C ILE A 1074 -2.89 -26.26 3.64
N ASP A 1075 -2.20 -26.98 4.52
CA ASP A 1075 -1.29 -26.41 5.52
C ASP A 1075 -0.14 -25.59 4.89
N HIS A 1076 0.47 -26.10 3.81
CA HIS A 1076 1.53 -25.39 3.07
C HIS A 1076 0.97 -24.15 2.34
N LEU A 1077 -0.27 -24.19 1.88
CA LEU A 1077 -0.92 -23.08 1.19
C LEU A 1077 -1.44 -22.02 2.18
N ALA A 1078 -2.00 -22.42 3.31
CA ALA A 1078 -2.39 -21.54 4.41
C ALA A 1078 -1.18 -20.85 5.06
N SER A 1079 -0.06 -21.56 5.26
CA SER A 1079 1.20 -20.92 5.70
C SER A 1079 1.82 -19.97 4.66
N LEU A 1080 1.41 -20.04 3.39
CA LEU A 1080 1.70 -19.05 2.35
C LEU A 1080 0.62 -17.95 2.23
N GLY A 1081 -0.43 -17.98 3.06
CA GLY A 1081 -1.56 -17.05 3.03
C GLY A 1081 -2.50 -17.24 1.83
N PHE A 1082 -2.53 -18.42 1.23
CA PHE A 1082 -3.13 -18.66 -0.09
C PHE A 1082 -4.63 -19.00 -0.08
N VAL A 1083 -5.26 -19.33 1.06
CA VAL A 1083 -6.67 -19.79 1.08
C VAL A 1083 -7.47 -19.26 2.28
N ARG A 1084 -7.50 -17.94 2.47
CA ARG A 1084 -8.23 -17.31 3.60
C ARG A 1084 -9.75 -17.52 3.53
N ALA A 1085 -10.32 -17.57 2.32
CA ALA A 1085 -11.76 -17.81 2.15
C ALA A 1085 -12.24 -19.13 2.76
N VAL A 1086 -11.39 -20.17 2.79
CA VAL A 1086 -11.70 -21.47 3.42
C VAL A 1086 -11.56 -21.40 4.94
N GLU A 1087 -10.75 -20.48 5.48
CA GLU A 1087 -10.65 -20.24 6.93
C GLU A 1087 -11.94 -19.60 7.49
N GLY A 1088 -12.78 -19.00 6.63
CA GLY A 1088 -14.14 -18.53 6.95
C GLY A 1088 -15.19 -19.64 7.12
N VAL A 1089 -14.83 -20.90 6.84
CA VAL A 1089 -15.73 -22.06 6.82
C VAL A 1089 -15.10 -23.20 7.62
N PHE A 1090 -15.79 -23.74 8.62
CA PHE A 1090 -15.36 -24.97 9.29
C PHE A 1090 -15.90 -26.17 8.52
N GLU A 1091 -15.03 -27.16 8.29
CA GLU A 1091 -15.25 -28.24 7.34
C GLU A 1091 -14.86 -29.57 7.96
N SER A 1092 -15.76 -30.55 7.85
CA SER A 1092 -15.46 -31.95 8.21
C SER A 1092 -15.48 -32.79 6.93
N TYR A 1093 -14.34 -33.40 6.60
CA TYR A 1093 -14.11 -34.11 5.34
C TYR A 1093 -14.31 -35.61 5.50
N TYR A 1094 -14.98 -36.27 4.56
CA TYR A 1094 -14.97 -37.73 4.52
C TYR A 1094 -13.56 -38.24 4.18
N ARG A 1095 -13.00 -39.13 4.99
CA ARG A 1095 -11.63 -39.61 4.79
C ARG A 1095 -11.49 -40.30 3.42
N ARG A 1096 -10.44 -39.96 2.68
CA ARG A 1096 -10.17 -40.48 1.32
C ARG A 1096 -10.13 -42.02 1.34
N GLN A 1097 -11.06 -42.65 0.62
CA GLN A 1097 -11.07 -44.10 0.39
C GLN A 1097 -10.54 -44.44 -1.01
N PRO A 1098 -9.89 -45.59 -1.19
CA PRO A 1098 -9.61 -46.15 -2.51
C PRO A 1098 -10.91 -46.29 -3.32
N GLY A 1099 -10.90 -45.90 -4.59
CA GLY A 1099 -12.04 -46.04 -5.51
C GLY A 1099 -12.90 -44.79 -5.73
N ARG A 1100 -12.97 -43.83 -4.79
CA ARG A 1100 -13.75 -42.58 -4.96
C ARG A 1100 -12.92 -41.44 -5.57
N LYS A 1101 -12.30 -41.68 -6.73
CA LYS A 1101 -11.57 -40.64 -7.49
C LYS A 1101 -12.58 -39.69 -8.17
N GLY A 1102 -12.39 -38.38 -8.05
CA GLY A 1102 -13.28 -37.38 -8.65
C GLY A 1102 -14.56 -37.06 -7.88
N LEU A 1103 -14.67 -37.50 -6.62
CA LEU A 1103 -15.80 -37.18 -5.74
C LEU A 1103 -15.25 -36.74 -4.38
N GLU A 1104 -15.74 -35.61 -3.87
CA GLU A 1104 -15.40 -35.07 -2.56
C GLU A 1104 -16.66 -34.76 -1.73
N ASP A 1105 -16.73 -35.32 -0.52
CA ASP A 1105 -17.85 -35.17 0.44
C ASP A 1105 -17.38 -34.35 1.65
N ALA A 1106 -18.12 -33.29 2.00
CA ALA A 1106 -17.84 -32.45 3.16
C ALA A 1106 -19.12 -31.98 3.86
N TRP A 1107 -19.01 -31.75 5.17
CA TRP A 1107 -19.98 -30.96 5.94
C TRP A 1107 -19.42 -29.56 6.19
N ILE A 1108 -20.22 -28.54 5.90
CA ILE A 1108 -19.87 -27.11 5.93
C ILE A 1108 -20.70 -26.38 7.00
N ARG A 1109 -20.02 -25.53 7.78
CA ARG A 1109 -20.60 -24.46 8.62
C ARG A 1109 -19.69 -23.23 8.59
N LEU A 1110 -20.15 -22.04 8.99
CA LEU A 1110 -19.24 -20.88 9.09
C LEU A 1110 -18.32 -20.99 10.31
N SER A 1111 -17.05 -20.60 10.16
CA SER A 1111 -16.07 -20.61 11.26
C SER A 1111 -16.34 -19.51 12.30
N SER A 1112 -17.00 -18.42 11.88
CA SER A 1112 -17.53 -17.35 12.75
C SER A 1112 -18.64 -17.80 13.71
N GLY A 1113 -19.22 -18.99 13.50
CA GLY A 1113 -20.40 -19.45 14.23
C GLY A 1113 -21.73 -18.82 13.76
N GLU A 1114 -21.71 -17.97 12.72
CA GLU A 1114 -22.94 -17.51 12.06
C GLU A 1114 -23.66 -18.69 11.39
N ARG A 1115 -25.00 -18.66 11.40
CA ARG A 1115 -25.83 -19.65 10.70
C ARG A 1115 -25.85 -19.40 9.19
N LEU A 1116 -25.84 -20.48 8.42
CA LEU A 1116 -25.93 -20.49 6.97
C LEU A 1116 -27.34 -20.06 6.52
N SER A 1117 -27.40 -19.09 5.62
CA SER A 1117 -28.63 -18.53 5.03
C SER A 1117 -28.64 -18.69 3.51
N ASN A 1118 -29.73 -18.34 2.83
CA ASN A 1118 -29.78 -18.43 1.35
C ASN A 1118 -28.65 -17.61 0.68
N ALA A 1119 -28.25 -16.47 1.26
CA ALA A 1119 -27.12 -15.67 0.78
C ALA A 1119 -25.74 -16.36 0.97
N THR A 1120 -25.62 -17.40 1.81
CA THR A 1120 -24.39 -18.21 1.94
C THR A 1120 -24.27 -19.30 0.88
N LEU A 1121 -25.37 -19.72 0.24
CA LEU A 1121 -25.37 -20.83 -0.72
C LEU A 1121 -24.35 -20.69 -1.88
N PRO A 1122 -24.12 -19.49 -2.47
CA PRO A 1122 -23.07 -19.32 -3.48
C PRO A 1122 -21.65 -19.56 -2.95
N LEU A 1123 -21.35 -19.15 -1.70
CA LEU A 1123 -20.08 -19.49 -1.04
C LEU A 1123 -19.96 -21.00 -0.81
N VAL A 1124 -21.02 -21.64 -0.30
CA VAL A 1124 -21.04 -23.08 -0.02
C VAL A 1124 -20.79 -23.89 -1.30
N ALA A 1125 -21.39 -23.49 -2.42
CA ALA A 1125 -21.19 -24.14 -3.72
C ALA A 1125 -19.73 -24.06 -4.23
N ASP A 1126 -19.07 -22.89 -4.08
CA ASP A 1126 -17.70 -22.66 -4.56
C ASP A 1126 -16.61 -22.97 -3.51
N ALA A 1127 -16.96 -23.53 -2.34
CA ALA A 1127 -16.04 -23.82 -1.25
C ALA A 1127 -15.06 -24.98 -1.56
N LYS A 1128 -15.43 -25.90 -2.47
CA LYS A 1128 -14.73 -27.17 -2.71
C LYS A 1128 -14.51 -27.55 -4.19
N PRO A 1129 -13.78 -26.74 -4.99
CA PRO A 1129 -13.33 -27.18 -6.32
C PRO A 1129 -12.15 -28.18 -6.30
N TYR A 1130 -11.73 -28.67 -5.13
CA TYR A 1130 -10.47 -29.39 -4.91
C TYR A 1130 -10.48 -30.89 -5.28
N VAL A 1131 -11.42 -31.35 -6.11
CA VAL A 1131 -11.60 -32.78 -6.42
C VAL A 1131 -10.36 -33.46 -7.04
N VAL A 1132 -9.51 -32.71 -7.75
CA VAL A 1132 -8.23 -33.20 -8.32
C VAL A 1132 -7.28 -33.76 -7.23
N GLU A 1133 -7.37 -33.24 -6.01
CA GLU A 1133 -6.62 -33.71 -4.85
C GLU A 1133 -6.90 -35.20 -4.53
N GLY A 1134 -8.03 -35.73 -4.99
CA GLY A 1134 -8.39 -37.15 -4.93
C GLY A 1134 -7.53 -38.08 -5.80
N TRP A 1135 -6.70 -37.56 -6.70
CA TRP A 1135 -5.79 -38.34 -7.56
C TRP A 1135 -4.32 -38.32 -7.10
N ARG A 1136 -3.94 -37.53 -6.08
CA ARG A 1136 -2.53 -37.47 -5.63
C ARG A 1136 -2.01 -38.84 -5.12
N PRO A 1137 -0.73 -39.20 -5.34
CA PRO A 1137 -0.17 -40.42 -4.80
C PRO A 1137 -0.23 -40.47 -3.26
N LEU A 1138 -0.51 -41.64 -2.70
CA LEU A 1138 -0.37 -41.93 -1.27
C LEU A 1138 1.12 -42.09 -0.88
N PRO A 1139 1.49 -42.04 0.41
CA PRO A 1139 2.87 -42.34 0.81
C PRO A 1139 3.26 -43.76 0.38
N GLY A 1140 4.29 -43.88 -0.45
CA GLY A 1140 4.78 -45.15 -0.98
C GLY A 1140 4.28 -45.52 -2.39
N GLU A 1141 3.31 -44.79 -2.97
CA GLU A 1141 2.88 -45.00 -4.36
C GLU A 1141 3.78 -44.23 -5.34
N SER A 1142 4.04 -44.83 -6.52
CA SER A 1142 4.75 -44.16 -7.62
C SER A 1142 3.95 -42.96 -8.15
N SER A 1143 4.65 -41.88 -8.50
CA SER A 1143 4.05 -40.71 -9.16
C SER A 1143 3.75 -40.91 -10.64
N GLU A 1144 4.23 -41.99 -11.28
CA GLU A 1144 4.07 -42.24 -12.72
C GLU A 1144 2.61 -42.32 -13.20
N ALA A 1145 1.66 -42.59 -12.29
CA ALA A 1145 0.25 -42.67 -12.61
C ALA A 1145 -0.45 -41.29 -12.80
N VAL A 1146 0.20 -40.17 -12.47
CA VAL A 1146 -0.37 -38.81 -12.60
C VAL A 1146 0.71 -37.76 -12.97
N PRO A 1147 0.39 -36.74 -13.78
CA PRO A 1147 1.38 -35.77 -14.28
C PRO A 1147 1.77 -34.70 -13.24
N PHE A 1148 1.66 -34.98 -11.94
CA PHE A 1148 1.97 -34.04 -10.87
C PHE A 1148 2.43 -34.74 -9.58
N SER A 1149 3.33 -34.08 -8.86
CA SER A 1149 3.84 -34.53 -7.58
C SER A 1149 2.78 -34.41 -6.48
N ARG A 1150 2.96 -35.20 -5.42
CA ARG A 1150 2.13 -35.15 -4.20
C ARG A 1150 2.05 -33.74 -3.56
N ASN A 1151 3.03 -32.87 -3.82
CA ASN A 1151 3.16 -31.54 -3.23
C ASN A 1151 3.00 -30.38 -4.24
N ASP A 1152 2.55 -30.61 -5.48
CA ASP A 1152 2.38 -29.54 -6.50
C ASP A 1152 1.08 -28.74 -6.31
N PRO A 1153 1.12 -27.41 -6.04
CA PRO A 1153 -0.06 -26.68 -5.59
C PRO A 1153 -0.89 -26.13 -6.75
N PHE A 1154 -2.21 -26.27 -6.66
CA PHE A 1154 -3.17 -25.84 -7.68
C PHE A 1154 -4.07 -24.69 -7.24
N TRP A 1155 -4.62 -23.99 -8.23
CA TRP A 1155 -5.61 -22.92 -8.13
C TRP A 1155 -6.72 -23.19 -9.14
N TYR A 1156 -7.96 -23.06 -8.69
CA TYR A 1156 -9.14 -23.47 -9.43
C TYR A 1156 -10.07 -22.29 -9.76
N PRO A 1157 -9.67 -21.32 -10.60
CA PRO A 1157 -10.52 -20.18 -10.90
C PRO A 1157 -11.81 -20.62 -11.60
N THR A 1158 -12.94 -20.28 -10.98
CA THR A 1158 -14.28 -20.48 -11.51
C THR A 1158 -14.51 -19.51 -12.68
N LEU A 1159 -14.93 -20.04 -13.83
CA LEU A 1159 -15.27 -19.27 -15.03
C LEU A 1159 -16.79 -19.09 -15.18
N VAL A 1160 -17.53 -20.14 -14.83
CA VAL A 1160 -19.01 -20.17 -14.81
C VAL A 1160 -19.46 -20.90 -13.55
N MET A 1161 -20.54 -20.43 -12.93
CA MET A 1161 -21.25 -21.09 -11.83
C MET A 1161 -22.75 -20.90 -12.00
N ASN A 1162 -23.50 -21.97 -12.21
CA ASN A 1162 -24.96 -21.95 -12.22
C ASN A 1162 -25.45 -22.63 -10.95
N LEU A 1163 -26.12 -21.90 -10.07
CA LEU A 1163 -26.66 -22.36 -8.79
C LEU A 1163 -28.19 -22.35 -8.85
N ASP A 1164 -28.83 -23.49 -8.62
CA ASP A 1164 -30.29 -23.60 -8.48
C ASP A 1164 -30.66 -23.99 -7.05
N ILE A 1165 -31.52 -23.18 -6.42
CA ILE A 1165 -32.05 -23.40 -5.09
C ILE A 1165 -33.36 -24.18 -5.22
N LYS A 1166 -33.43 -25.35 -4.58
CA LYS A 1166 -34.58 -26.28 -4.63
C LYS A 1166 -35.42 -26.22 -3.34
N LYS A 1167 -34.79 -25.90 -2.21
CA LYS A 1167 -35.45 -25.66 -0.92
C LYS A 1167 -34.80 -24.45 -0.25
N LEU A 1168 -35.59 -23.43 0.08
CA LEU A 1168 -35.12 -22.26 0.82
C LEU A 1168 -34.78 -22.64 2.26
N LEU A 1169 -33.69 -22.07 2.78
CA LEU A 1169 -33.31 -22.20 4.17
C LEU A 1169 -34.22 -21.35 5.09
N PRO A 1170 -34.42 -21.75 6.35
CA PRO A 1170 -35.13 -20.95 7.35
C PRO A 1170 -34.51 -19.56 7.55
N LYS A 1171 -35.30 -18.59 8.02
CA LYS A 1171 -34.86 -17.18 8.17
C LYS A 1171 -33.77 -17.00 9.21
N GLU A 1172 -33.81 -17.83 10.24
CA GLU A 1172 -32.82 -17.98 11.31
C GLU A 1172 -31.54 -18.69 10.85
N GLY A 1173 -31.57 -19.33 9.67
CA GLY A 1173 -30.48 -20.11 9.09
C GLY A 1173 -30.25 -21.47 9.75
N VAL A 1174 -29.45 -22.31 9.10
CA VAL A 1174 -29.03 -23.63 9.57
C VAL A 1174 -27.58 -23.62 10.04
N GLU A 1175 -27.20 -24.52 10.94
CA GLU A 1175 -25.80 -24.62 11.37
C GLU A 1175 -24.95 -25.33 10.31
N TRP A 1176 -25.45 -26.43 9.74
CA TRP A 1176 -24.71 -27.31 8.84
C TRP A 1176 -25.41 -27.51 7.50
N LEU A 1177 -24.62 -27.58 6.44
CA LEU A 1177 -25.02 -28.10 5.13
C LEU A 1177 -24.03 -29.18 4.70
N PHE A 1178 -24.54 -30.25 4.09
CA PHE A 1178 -23.70 -31.23 3.40
C PHE A 1178 -23.48 -30.78 1.96
N ILE A 1179 -22.26 -30.99 1.46
CA ILE A 1179 -21.85 -30.74 0.08
C ILE A 1179 -21.18 -32.01 -0.47
N ARG A 1180 -21.62 -32.43 -1.66
CA ARG A 1180 -20.86 -33.31 -2.55
C ARG A 1180 -20.42 -32.54 -3.77
N THR A 1181 -19.12 -32.59 -4.10
CA THR A 1181 -18.57 -32.14 -5.39
C THR A 1181 -18.16 -33.34 -6.23
N GLU A 1182 -18.59 -33.37 -7.48
CA GLU A 1182 -18.28 -34.41 -8.47
C GLU A 1182 -17.58 -33.78 -9.69
N ALA A 1183 -16.39 -34.25 -10.02
CA ALA A 1183 -15.72 -33.90 -11.28
C ALA A 1183 -16.33 -34.72 -12.43
N ARG A 1184 -17.07 -34.06 -13.33
CA ARG A 1184 -17.70 -34.71 -14.49
C ARG A 1184 -16.73 -34.93 -15.64
N LYS A 1185 -15.84 -33.97 -15.89
CA LYS A 1185 -14.74 -34.08 -16.86
C LYS A 1185 -13.55 -33.22 -16.44
N ILE A 1186 -12.35 -33.72 -16.71
CA ILE A 1186 -11.09 -32.97 -16.57
C ILE A 1186 -10.33 -33.16 -17.88
N ASP A 1187 -10.07 -32.07 -18.60
CA ASP A 1187 -9.53 -32.13 -19.96
C ASP A 1187 -8.76 -30.86 -20.29
N GLN A 1188 -7.50 -30.98 -20.71
CA GLN A 1188 -6.59 -29.86 -21.02
C GLN A 1188 -6.55 -28.74 -19.95
N GLY A 1189 -6.75 -29.10 -18.67
CA GLY A 1189 -6.80 -28.14 -17.56
C GLY A 1189 -8.14 -27.42 -17.39
N ARG A 1190 -9.18 -27.73 -18.16
CA ARG A 1190 -10.58 -27.43 -17.81
C ARG A 1190 -11.11 -28.50 -16.85
N LEU A 1191 -11.91 -28.07 -15.88
CA LEU A 1191 -12.54 -28.90 -14.85
C LEU A 1191 -14.05 -28.58 -14.83
N ASP A 1192 -14.86 -29.53 -15.25
CA ASP A 1192 -16.33 -29.43 -15.19
C ASP A 1192 -16.83 -30.09 -13.90
N LEU A 1193 -17.48 -29.32 -13.02
CA LEU A 1193 -17.95 -29.75 -11.71
C LEU A 1193 -19.47 -29.77 -11.61
N GLN A 1194 -19.98 -30.71 -10.83
CA GLN A 1194 -21.34 -30.69 -10.30
C GLN A 1194 -21.29 -30.71 -8.76
N VAL A 1195 -22.12 -29.89 -8.13
CA VAL A 1195 -22.22 -29.76 -6.68
C VAL A 1195 -23.66 -30.04 -6.25
N SER A 1196 -23.84 -30.87 -5.22
CA SER A 1196 -25.14 -31.14 -4.59
C SER A 1196 -25.08 -30.73 -3.12
N ILE A 1197 -26.05 -29.92 -2.68
CA ILE A 1197 -26.13 -29.38 -1.32
C ILE A 1197 -27.38 -29.93 -0.61
N LEU A 1198 -27.19 -30.59 0.54
CA LEU A 1198 -28.26 -31.17 1.35
C LEU A 1198 -28.33 -30.49 2.74
N ASN A 1199 -29.52 -30.47 3.36
CA ASN A 1199 -29.67 -30.13 4.79
C ASN A 1199 -29.31 -31.33 5.69
N MET A 1200 -29.41 -31.16 7.01
CA MET A 1200 -29.15 -32.23 7.98
C MET A 1200 -30.18 -33.38 7.88
N GLU A 1201 -31.38 -33.09 7.40
CA GLU A 1201 -32.46 -34.06 7.20
C GLU A 1201 -32.29 -34.90 5.91
N GLY A 1202 -31.36 -34.54 5.02
CA GLY A 1202 -31.07 -35.23 3.75
C GLY A 1202 -31.86 -34.72 2.53
N ASP A 1203 -32.67 -33.67 2.69
CA ASP A 1203 -33.37 -32.98 1.59
C ASP A 1203 -32.40 -32.19 0.70
N LEU A 1204 -32.72 -32.11 -0.59
CA LEU A 1204 -31.99 -31.31 -1.56
C LEU A 1204 -32.28 -29.81 -1.38
N VAL A 1205 -31.28 -29.07 -0.91
CA VAL A 1205 -31.31 -27.61 -0.71
C VAL A 1205 -31.01 -26.90 -2.02
N ALA A 1206 -29.91 -27.27 -2.68
CA ALA A 1206 -29.48 -26.67 -3.94
C ALA A 1206 -28.61 -27.62 -4.76
N VAL A 1207 -28.49 -27.33 -6.05
CA VAL A 1207 -27.50 -27.95 -6.95
C VAL A 1207 -26.74 -26.84 -7.67
N ALA A 1208 -25.46 -27.05 -7.97
CA ALA A 1208 -24.70 -26.16 -8.82
C ALA A 1208 -23.91 -26.91 -9.89
N SER A 1209 -23.61 -26.23 -10.99
CA SER A 1209 -22.68 -26.67 -12.02
C SER A 1209 -21.64 -25.59 -12.27
N HIS A 1210 -20.37 -25.96 -12.27
CA HIS A 1210 -19.26 -25.02 -12.42
C HIS A 1210 -18.36 -25.44 -13.59
N VAL A 1211 -17.77 -24.44 -14.26
CA VAL A 1211 -16.64 -24.64 -15.16
C VAL A 1211 -15.45 -23.91 -14.56
N ASN A 1212 -14.42 -24.66 -14.18
CA ASN A 1212 -13.19 -24.17 -13.58
C ASN A 1212 -11.99 -24.44 -14.49
N LEU A 1213 -10.86 -23.80 -14.22
CA LEU A 1213 -9.55 -24.24 -14.71
C LEU A 1213 -8.76 -24.93 -13.59
N VAL A 1214 -7.76 -25.74 -13.94
CA VAL A 1214 -6.76 -26.32 -13.03
C VAL A 1214 -5.42 -25.70 -13.37
N LEU A 1215 -4.96 -24.74 -12.57
CA LEU A 1215 -3.74 -23.97 -12.82
C LEU A 1215 -2.75 -24.14 -11.66
N SER A 1216 -1.45 -23.94 -11.89
CA SER A 1216 -0.49 -23.84 -10.79
C SER A 1216 -0.81 -22.63 -9.89
N ALA A 1217 -0.83 -22.85 -8.56
CA ALA A 1217 -1.05 -21.83 -7.54
C ALA A 1217 -0.08 -20.64 -7.64
N SER A 1218 1.11 -20.85 -8.19
CA SER A 1218 2.11 -19.81 -8.48
C SER A 1218 1.55 -18.64 -9.31
N ARG A 1219 0.55 -18.88 -10.17
CA ARG A 1219 -0.11 -17.84 -10.97
C ARG A 1219 -0.94 -16.84 -10.14
N ASN A 1220 -1.31 -17.21 -8.91
CA ASN A 1220 -2.15 -16.41 -8.02
C ASN A 1220 -1.41 -15.94 -6.74
N LEU A 1221 -0.10 -16.19 -6.62
CA LEU A 1221 0.76 -15.64 -5.56
C LEU A 1221 1.28 -14.25 -5.97
N GLY A 1222 0.96 -13.22 -5.21
CA GLY A 1222 1.28 -11.81 -5.52
C GLY A 1222 2.76 -11.41 -5.45
N ASN A 1223 3.70 -12.34 -5.30
CA ASN A 1223 5.10 -12.07 -4.96
C ASN A 1223 6.09 -12.44 -6.08
N LYS A 1224 6.88 -11.46 -6.56
CA LYS A 1224 7.84 -11.62 -7.68
C LYS A 1224 8.92 -12.70 -7.46
N LYS A 1225 9.19 -13.13 -6.23
CA LYS A 1225 10.22 -14.14 -5.90
C LYS A 1225 9.83 -15.59 -6.25
N ALA A 1226 8.55 -15.90 -6.48
CA ALA A 1226 8.12 -17.25 -6.87
C ALA A 1226 8.47 -17.64 -8.33
N LYS A 1227 8.98 -16.72 -9.15
CA LYS A 1227 9.33 -16.98 -10.57
C LYS A 1227 10.61 -17.80 -10.77
N ALA A 1228 11.36 -18.14 -9.71
CA ALA A 1228 12.57 -18.94 -9.79
C ALA A 1228 12.31 -20.44 -10.07
N THR A 1229 11.14 -20.96 -9.72
CA THR A 1229 10.76 -22.37 -9.92
C THR A 1229 9.71 -22.52 -11.02
N LYS A 1230 10.13 -22.28 -12.28
CA LYS A 1230 9.40 -22.76 -13.45
C LYS A 1230 9.80 -24.20 -13.79
N GLY A 1231 9.25 -25.16 -13.04
CA GLY A 1231 9.04 -26.50 -13.57
C GLY A 1231 8.00 -26.46 -14.70
N LYS A 1232 8.18 -27.27 -15.74
CA LYS A 1232 7.18 -27.43 -16.80
C LYS A 1232 5.96 -28.20 -16.25
N LEU A 1233 4.78 -27.66 -16.52
CA LEU A 1233 3.51 -28.36 -16.71
C LEU A 1233 3.03 -27.97 -18.10
#